data_AF-A0A5J4SUF1-F1
#
_entry.id   AF-A0A5J4SUF1-F1
#
_cell.length_a   1.000
_cell.length_b   1.000
_cell.length_c   1.000
_cell.angle_alpha   90.00
_cell.angle_beta   90.00
_cell.angle_gamma   90.00
#
_symmetry.space_group_name_H-M   'P 1'
#
loop_
_entity.id
_entity.type
_entity.pdbx_description
1 polymer ?
#
loop_
_entity_poly.entity_id
_entity_poly.type
_entity_poly.pdbx_seq_one_letter_code
_entity_poly.pdbx_strand_id
1 'polypeptide(L)'
;MKKNSIYRQLLAGVFPLLFLGLGCDSTADEPEPFLQVSKINVLFTAEEDKETIAVETNYSDWTVRVDTDGEGWCLVEKNEKGIIISVLKNGDFAERSTTVSVEGRGVKAEIGVTQEGKSALLEMESGESVVKIPVAGGAATVHIRTNLSMDEWDFELNDETALDDWCIIKKGDAQLDITVKPNPGVNERSVAITLASKWIEGETNRVVTLVQFGKNLILQIAPGSGMKAFESTGGQAYVNVVTNLPVDEWGYVFSDENASEWCHVTKSEEDDKLIINVDPNTGKTVRSVEITVKSDGIDAAKYPKIAVMQAGAASSLLLVEGSTWHFQATGGSETVNIMALNIPADKWGFALSNPGNASWCNVTKITDNQLRILVSENTGASARSAEITVTSSLVPAAQQPKFTVNQAAASSSDPFLTIQPADKTIDLAAVATTKTINVETNISDWSVSVDNASWCTAVKGTGTLAITVTKNEGAARTAKVTVKAGSNSSLNVEITVNQAAATSGTDPGETINTNFSISGYEGQTLEVAFVDNNTPGSLTLDASGNGVLATTHTQALTIKSIKATGGSAIWIGRKETSGEIKLAVNSSHAVQWRTKTGDAATALIGTAAELLLKFNASSTVTTYEFEADIDLMDQPWTPVTSTFSKTIDGQHHKIYNLNVDFGDLTTPQGGIVSTLTGTIKNLHIASGEITMKSRTEASSNYGGGLVGYLSGTGEIIGCSNAANITSQVGYIGGICGYMSNANAKITGCANYGIIDGGNGARVSGIATNDNGNITACYNKGQVTGGEYTAGITARTGGGSFNYACYNTGKVTSSHNSNYGAISGRSTSSHYTMDNCYYDTESCSGGLTVDYTTTPSYTIISFSDAWPRSSDTNWGESNPTRDITDEPETGKYWKTVGFSPTNYPKLYWE
;
A
#
# COMPACT_ATOMS: atom_id res chain seq x y z
N MET A 1 36.90 -33.58 -9.89
CA MET A 1 36.48 -34.89 -10.44
C MET A 1 36.15 -34.74 -11.93
N LYS A 2 36.43 -35.76 -12.76
CA LYS A 2 36.06 -35.94 -14.18
C LYS A 2 36.62 -34.98 -15.26
N LYS A 3 37.64 -35.51 -15.95
CA LYS A 3 37.75 -35.76 -17.41
C LYS A 3 38.39 -34.73 -18.38
N ASN A 4 39.44 -35.26 -19.04
CA ASN A 4 39.89 -35.04 -20.44
C ASN A 4 40.57 -33.67 -20.74
N SER A 5 41.55 -33.55 -21.64
CA SER A 5 41.93 -34.43 -22.76
C SER A 5 43.42 -34.33 -23.18
N ILE A 6 44.09 -35.49 -23.29
CA ILE A 6 44.97 -35.96 -24.40
C ILE A 6 45.78 -34.92 -25.22
N TYR A 7 47.12 -35.07 -25.29
CA TYR A 7 47.85 -35.17 -26.57
C TYR A 7 49.19 -35.94 -26.48
N ARG A 8 49.78 -36.24 -27.65
CA ARG A 8 50.76 -37.29 -27.98
C ARG A 8 51.64 -36.83 -29.18
N GLN A 9 52.78 -37.39 -29.60
CA GLN A 9 53.51 -38.65 -29.28
C GLN A 9 54.95 -38.62 -29.87
N LEU A 10 55.82 -39.58 -29.50
CA LEU A 10 56.98 -40.11 -30.30
C LEU A 10 58.18 -39.16 -30.51
N LEU A 11 59.37 -39.55 -31.05
CA LEU A 11 59.99 -40.81 -31.56
C LEU A 11 61.44 -40.88 -30.98
N ALA A 12 62.01 -41.99 -30.48
CA ALA A 12 62.47 -43.25 -31.12
C ALA A 12 63.92 -43.21 -31.66
N GLY A 13 64.67 -44.33 -31.54
CA GLY A 13 65.95 -44.54 -32.26
C GLY A 13 67.01 -45.38 -31.54
N VAL A 14 66.97 -46.71 -31.69
CA VAL A 14 68.13 -47.59 -31.44
C VAL A 14 68.67 -48.05 -32.80
N PHE A 15 69.97 -47.92 -33.04
CA PHE A 15 70.66 -48.69 -34.10
C PHE A 15 72.13 -48.97 -33.74
N PRO A 16 72.64 -50.21 -33.86
CA PRO A 16 74.02 -50.60 -33.52
C PRO A 16 74.92 -50.74 -34.77
N LEU A 17 76.23 -50.93 -34.56
CA LEU A 17 77.27 -51.61 -35.39
C LEU A 17 78.66 -51.10 -34.91
N LEU A 18 79.81 -51.77 -35.04
CA LEU A 18 80.21 -53.18 -35.17
C LEU A 18 81.75 -53.20 -34.92
N PHE A 19 82.31 -54.20 -34.23
CA PHE A 19 83.77 -54.28 -34.01
C PHE A 19 84.46 -55.24 -35.01
N LEU A 20 85.71 -54.89 -35.37
CA LEU A 20 86.81 -55.67 -35.98
C LEU A 20 87.12 -55.47 -37.47
N GLY A 21 88.39 -55.19 -37.78
CA GLY A 21 89.02 -55.73 -39.00
C GLY A 21 90.12 -54.94 -39.73
N LEU A 22 91.36 -54.96 -39.19
CA LEU A 22 92.64 -54.86 -39.93
C LEU A 22 93.07 -53.54 -40.60
N GLY A 23 94.35 -53.18 -40.40
CA GLY A 23 95.04 -52.08 -41.10
C GLY A 23 96.19 -51.51 -40.27
N CYS A 24 97.33 -52.20 -40.22
CA CYS A 24 98.51 -51.72 -39.51
C CYS A 24 99.34 -50.81 -40.43
N ASP A 25 99.47 -49.53 -40.09
CA ASP A 25 100.66 -48.74 -40.43
C ASP A 25 101.03 -47.82 -39.26
N SER A 26 102.29 -47.41 -39.25
CA SER A 26 103.04 -46.85 -38.14
C SER A 26 102.83 -45.35 -37.92
N THR A 27 103.13 -44.90 -36.70
CA THR A 27 102.99 -43.51 -36.20
C THR A 27 101.55 -42.97 -36.20
N ALA A 28 100.80 -43.29 -35.15
CA ALA A 28 99.59 -42.57 -34.76
C ALA A 28 99.85 -41.86 -33.43
N ASP A 29 99.63 -40.55 -33.39
CA ASP A 29 99.73 -39.74 -32.17
C ASP A 29 98.81 -40.28 -31.06
N GLU A 30 99.15 -40.04 -29.79
CA GLU A 30 98.13 -40.18 -28.73
C GLU A 30 96.95 -39.26 -29.09
N PRO A 31 95.70 -39.75 -29.12
CA PRO A 31 94.57 -38.92 -29.48
C PRO A 31 94.46 -37.75 -28.49
N GLU A 32 94.33 -36.53 -29.00
CA GLU A 32 94.27 -35.34 -28.15
C GLU A 32 93.23 -35.52 -27.02
N PRO A 33 93.55 -35.13 -25.78
CA PRO A 33 92.62 -35.27 -24.68
C PRO A 33 91.36 -34.45 -24.97
N PHE A 34 90.18 -35.07 -24.85
CA PHE A 34 88.91 -34.36 -24.88
C PHE A 34 88.10 -34.61 -23.61
N LEU A 35 87.30 -33.61 -23.23
CA LEU A 35 86.38 -33.69 -22.11
C LEU A 35 85.14 -32.87 -22.47
N GLN A 36 83.97 -33.52 -22.47
CA GLN A 36 82.69 -32.90 -22.75
C GLN A 36 81.67 -33.28 -21.68
N VAL A 37 80.74 -32.37 -21.39
CA VAL A 37 79.68 -32.53 -20.38
C VAL A 37 78.31 -32.44 -21.04
N SER A 38 77.36 -33.27 -20.63
CA SER A 38 76.05 -33.34 -21.28
C SER A 38 75.17 -32.10 -21.07
N LYS A 39 75.48 -31.26 -20.08
CA LYS A 39 74.88 -29.94 -19.87
C LYS A 39 75.95 -28.98 -19.35
N ILE A 40 75.91 -27.74 -19.81
CA ILE A 40 76.76 -26.62 -19.34
C ILE A 40 76.03 -25.69 -18.37
N ASN A 41 74.72 -25.85 -18.19
CA ASN A 41 73.92 -25.14 -17.19
C ASN A 41 72.89 -26.10 -16.59
N VAL A 42 72.65 -25.97 -15.28
CA VAL A 42 71.62 -26.69 -14.53
C VAL A 42 70.86 -25.66 -13.67
N LEU A 43 69.53 -25.66 -13.79
CA LEU A 43 68.64 -24.86 -12.96
C LEU A 43 67.86 -25.79 -12.03
N PHE A 44 67.88 -25.48 -10.74
CA PHE A 44 67.09 -26.14 -9.71
C PHE A 44 66.07 -25.18 -9.11
N THR A 45 64.93 -25.72 -8.68
CA THR A 45 63.99 -24.96 -7.83
C THR A 45 64.59 -24.74 -6.44
N ALA A 46 63.95 -23.92 -5.60
CA ALA A 46 64.39 -23.67 -4.23
C ALA A 46 64.40 -24.90 -3.30
N GLU A 47 63.80 -26.03 -3.70
CA GLU A 47 63.83 -27.28 -2.92
C GLU A 47 65.16 -28.04 -3.10
N GLU A 48 65.41 -29.04 -2.25
CA GLU A 48 66.54 -29.96 -2.44
C GLU A 48 66.30 -30.89 -3.64
N ASP A 49 67.29 -31.01 -4.52
CA ASP A 49 67.19 -31.86 -5.72
C ASP A 49 68.60 -32.21 -6.26
N LYS A 50 68.66 -33.09 -7.27
CA LYS A 50 69.92 -33.50 -7.90
C LYS A 50 69.77 -33.87 -9.37
N GLU A 51 70.79 -33.52 -10.15
CA GLU A 51 70.86 -33.77 -11.58
C GLU A 51 72.13 -34.56 -11.93
N THR A 52 72.02 -35.52 -12.86
CA THR A 52 73.17 -36.32 -13.32
C THR A 52 73.68 -35.78 -14.65
N ILE A 53 74.96 -35.38 -14.69
CA ILE A 53 75.63 -34.90 -15.89
C ILE A 53 76.61 -35.97 -16.38
N ALA A 54 76.44 -36.44 -17.61
CA ALA A 54 77.38 -37.38 -18.22
C ALA A 54 78.67 -36.65 -18.59
N VAL A 55 79.81 -37.32 -18.39
CA VAL A 55 81.14 -36.82 -18.76
C VAL A 55 81.72 -37.76 -19.80
N GLU A 56 81.90 -37.27 -21.02
CA GLU A 56 82.50 -38.01 -22.13
C GLU A 56 83.95 -37.58 -22.33
N THR A 57 84.88 -38.54 -22.26
CA THR A 57 86.32 -38.31 -22.35
C THR A 57 87.06 -39.57 -22.77
N ASN A 58 88.23 -39.43 -23.39
CA ASN A 58 89.13 -40.52 -23.76
C ASN A 58 90.14 -40.92 -22.65
N TYR A 59 90.04 -40.37 -21.43
CA TYR A 59 90.92 -40.72 -20.29
C TYR A 59 90.18 -40.85 -18.95
N SER A 60 90.68 -41.71 -18.06
CA SER A 60 90.11 -41.95 -16.72
C SER A 60 90.39 -40.83 -15.71
N ASP A 61 91.49 -40.12 -15.91
CA ASP A 61 92.12 -39.29 -14.89
C ASP A 61 91.63 -37.84 -14.97
N TRP A 62 90.48 -37.59 -14.34
CA TRP A 62 89.86 -36.28 -14.21
C TRP A 62 89.30 -36.07 -12.79
N THR A 63 89.22 -34.80 -12.39
CA THR A 63 88.73 -34.34 -11.08
C THR A 63 87.55 -33.40 -11.26
N VAL A 64 86.81 -33.18 -10.17
CA VAL A 64 85.67 -32.26 -10.13
C VAL A 64 85.82 -31.34 -8.94
N ARG A 65 85.47 -30.07 -9.11
CA ARG A 65 85.46 -29.05 -8.05
C ARG A 65 84.22 -28.20 -8.18
N VAL A 66 83.57 -27.93 -7.06
CA VAL A 66 82.59 -26.85 -6.92
C VAL A 66 83.38 -25.58 -6.60
N ASP A 67 83.01 -24.45 -7.17
CA ASP A 67 83.61 -23.16 -6.82
C ASP A 67 83.19 -22.71 -5.40
N THR A 68 83.91 -21.75 -4.81
CA THR A 68 83.70 -21.33 -3.42
C THR A 68 82.30 -20.78 -3.16
N ASP A 69 81.67 -20.15 -4.16
CA ASP A 69 80.29 -19.67 -4.08
C ASP A 69 79.26 -20.80 -3.93
N GLY A 70 79.65 -22.04 -4.23
CA GLY A 70 78.85 -23.26 -4.05
C GLY A 70 79.05 -23.97 -2.72
N GLU A 71 80.02 -23.53 -1.91
CA GLU A 71 80.43 -24.24 -0.70
C GLU A 71 79.27 -24.30 0.32
N GLY A 72 79.02 -25.51 0.83
CA GLY A 72 77.96 -25.76 1.82
C GLY A 72 76.54 -25.93 1.26
N TRP A 73 76.27 -25.67 -0.02
CA TRP A 73 74.94 -25.91 -0.62
C TRP A 73 74.93 -26.69 -1.94
N CYS A 74 75.98 -26.59 -2.76
CA CYS A 74 76.14 -27.39 -3.98
C CYS A 74 77.16 -28.51 -3.73
N LEU A 75 76.72 -29.76 -3.90
CA LEU A 75 77.48 -30.97 -3.62
C LEU A 75 77.66 -31.77 -4.91
N VAL A 76 78.85 -32.34 -5.14
CA VAL A 76 79.12 -33.10 -6.36
C VAL A 76 79.79 -34.44 -6.06
N GLU A 77 79.22 -35.51 -6.61
CA GLU A 77 79.73 -36.87 -6.51
C GLU A 77 80.19 -37.36 -7.90
N LYS A 78 81.40 -37.92 -8.00
CA LYS A 78 81.94 -38.53 -9.23
C LYS A 78 81.60 -40.01 -9.28
N ASN A 79 81.09 -40.48 -10.42
CA ASN A 79 80.94 -41.90 -10.74
C ASN A 79 81.74 -42.28 -12.01
N GLU A 80 81.69 -43.55 -12.42
CA GLU A 80 82.50 -44.07 -13.55
C GLU A 80 82.22 -43.42 -14.92
N LYS A 81 81.06 -42.75 -15.10
CA LYS A 81 80.61 -42.22 -16.41
C LYS A 81 80.09 -40.79 -16.37
N GLY A 82 80.25 -40.10 -15.23
CA GLY A 82 79.72 -38.75 -15.05
C GLY A 82 79.78 -38.27 -13.62
N ILE A 83 79.04 -37.18 -13.36
CA ILE A 83 78.92 -36.55 -12.06
C ILE A 83 77.44 -36.42 -11.67
N ILE A 84 77.16 -36.40 -10.38
CA ILE A 84 75.85 -36.03 -9.84
C ILE A 84 76.02 -34.72 -9.09
N ILE A 85 75.34 -33.67 -9.56
CA ILE A 85 75.27 -32.37 -8.90
C ILE A 85 74.00 -32.38 -8.04
N SER A 86 74.13 -32.19 -6.73
CA SER A 86 73.02 -32.11 -5.79
C SER A 86 73.02 -30.74 -5.12
N VAL A 87 71.85 -30.16 -4.91
CA VAL A 87 71.68 -28.89 -4.19
C VAL A 87 70.86 -29.11 -2.91
N LEU A 88 71.28 -28.48 -1.82
CA LEU A 88 70.46 -28.36 -0.62
C LEU A 88 69.32 -27.36 -0.87
N LYS A 89 68.24 -27.44 -0.08
CA LYS A 89 67.16 -26.45 -0.11
C LYS A 89 67.70 -25.02 0.02
N ASN A 90 67.20 -24.09 -0.79
CA ASN A 90 67.41 -22.65 -0.63
C ASN A 90 66.33 -22.09 0.30
N GLY A 91 66.75 -21.56 1.46
CA GLY A 91 65.84 -20.96 2.44
C GLY A 91 65.49 -19.51 2.14
N ASP A 92 66.33 -18.84 1.36
CA ASP A 92 66.30 -17.41 1.09
C ASP A 92 65.45 -17.08 -0.15
N PHE A 93 64.93 -15.86 -0.22
CA PHE A 93 64.13 -15.38 -1.37
C PHE A 93 64.98 -15.07 -2.62
N ALA A 94 66.30 -14.89 -2.46
CA ALA A 94 67.22 -14.65 -3.56
C ALA A 94 67.64 -15.97 -4.25
N GLU A 95 67.80 -15.93 -5.57
CA GLU A 95 68.50 -16.99 -6.29
C GLU A 95 69.98 -17.04 -5.88
N ARG A 96 70.59 -18.22 -6.00
CA ARG A 96 72.03 -18.44 -5.78
C ARG A 96 72.63 -19.26 -6.90
N SER A 97 73.88 -18.98 -7.23
CA SER A 97 74.58 -19.67 -8.33
C SER A 97 76.03 -19.99 -7.99
N THR A 98 76.57 -21.02 -8.64
CA THR A 98 77.97 -21.43 -8.55
C THR A 98 78.40 -22.12 -9.87
N THR A 99 79.69 -22.41 -10.01
CA THR A 99 80.23 -23.17 -11.14
C THR A 99 80.82 -24.50 -10.68
N VAL A 100 80.46 -25.59 -11.36
CA VAL A 100 81.12 -26.89 -11.20
C VAL A 100 82.11 -27.10 -12.34
N SER A 101 83.38 -27.22 -11.99
CA SER A 101 84.49 -27.44 -12.92
C SER A 101 84.88 -28.93 -12.98
N VAL A 102 84.92 -29.49 -14.19
CA VAL A 102 85.43 -30.85 -14.46
C VAL A 102 86.73 -30.72 -15.26
N GLU A 103 87.85 -31.23 -14.72
CA GLU A 103 89.17 -31.00 -15.30
C GLU A 103 90.05 -32.26 -15.27
N GLY A 104 90.76 -32.54 -16.37
CA GLY A 104 91.83 -33.54 -16.42
C GLY A 104 92.68 -33.40 -17.67
N ARG A 105 93.94 -33.85 -17.63
CA ARG A 105 94.93 -33.76 -18.73
C ARG A 105 95.02 -32.39 -19.44
N GLY A 106 94.76 -31.29 -18.72
CA GLY A 106 94.84 -29.92 -19.24
C GLY A 106 93.58 -29.41 -19.96
N VAL A 107 92.50 -30.19 -19.98
CA VAL A 107 91.19 -29.80 -20.55
C VAL A 107 90.18 -29.62 -19.42
N LYS A 108 89.41 -28.54 -19.48
CA LYS A 108 88.41 -28.13 -18.49
C LYS A 108 87.03 -27.94 -19.16
N ALA A 109 85.98 -28.43 -18.50
CA ALA A 109 84.60 -28.06 -18.77
C ALA A 109 84.00 -27.40 -17.52
N GLU A 110 83.11 -26.43 -17.73
CA GLU A 110 82.42 -25.69 -16.67
C GLU A 110 80.91 -25.86 -16.82
N ILE A 111 80.23 -25.99 -15.68
CA ILE A 111 78.79 -26.17 -15.58
C ILE A 111 78.26 -25.12 -14.61
N GLY A 112 77.48 -24.15 -15.11
CA GLY A 112 76.75 -23.22 -14.26
C GLY A 112 75.64 -23.95 -13.51
N VAL A 113 75.57 -23.76 -12.19
CA VAL A 113 74.51 -24.31 -11.34
C VAL A 113 73.79 -23.13 -10.69
N THR A 114 72.53 -22.94 -11.06
CA THR A 114 71.66 -21.92 -10.47
C THR A 114 70.54 -22.59 -9.69
N GLN A 115 70.20 -22.05 -8.53
CA GLN A 115 69.07 -22.48 -7.72
C GLN A 115 68.18 -21.29 -7.39
N GLU A 116 66.88 -21.42 -7.66
CA GLU A 116 65.88 -20.41 -7.36
C GLU A 116 65.79 -20.10 -5.86
N GLY A 117 65.30 -18.90 -5.52
CA GLY A 117 64.91 -18.54 -4.17
C GLY A 117 63.54 -19.09 -3.79
N LYS A 118 63.29 -19.23 -2.48
CA LYS A 118 61.96 -19.54 -1.92
C LYS A 118 60.92 -18.56 -2.46
N SER A 119 59.70 -19.01 -2.77
CA SER A 119 58.63 -18.11 -3.23
C SER A 119 58.15 -17.17 -2.12
N ALA A 120 58.12 -15.87 -2.41
CA ALA A 120 57.55 -14.85 -1.55
C ALA A 120 56.01 -14.82 -1.65
N LEU A 121 55.34 -14.73 -0.49
CA LEU A 121 53.87 -14.73 -0.36
C LEU A 121 53.44 -13.43 0.31
N LEU A 122 52.47 -12.73 -0.30
CA LEU A 122 51.84 -11.54 0.24
C LEU A 122 50.44 -11.45 -0.40
N GLU A 123 49.41 -11.80 0.37
CA GLU A 123 48.02 -11.89 -0.09
C GLU A 123 47.08 -11.41 1.03
N MET A 124 45.84 -11.04 0.70
CA MET A 124 44.82 -10.76 1.71
C MET A 124 44.14 -12.06 2.16
N GLU A 125 43.84 -12.20 3.46
CA GLU A 125 43.22 -13.42 3.98
C GLU A 125 41.73 -13.55 3.61
N SER A 126 41.02 -12.43 3.44
CA SER A 126 39.65 -12.41 2.93
C SER A 126 39.64 -12.08 1.44
N GLY A 127 38.73 -12.71 0.69
CA GLY A 127 38.48 -12.40 -0.73
C GLY A 127 37.76 -11.06 -0.96
N GLU A 128 37.87 -10.11 -0.03
CA GLU A 128 37.20 -8.82 -0.05
C GLU A 128 38.13 -7.76 -0.63
N SER A 129 38.09 -7.57 -1.95
CA SER A 129 38.77 -6.47 -2.63
C SER A 129 38.21 -5.08 -2.29
N VAL A 130 37.16 -5.00 -1.46
CA VAL A 130 36.47 -3.77 -1.06
C VAL A 130 36.08 -3.81 0.41
N VAL A 131 36.63 -2.90 1.22
CA VAL A 131 36.26 -2.69 2.63
C VAL A 131 35.29 -1.51 2.71
N LYS A 132 34.08 -1.74 3.23
CA LYS A 132 33.02 -0.71 3.29
C LYS A 132 32.85 -0.13 4.69
N ILE A 133 32.94 1.20 4.81
CA ILE A 133 32.84 1.94 6.07
C ILE A 133 31.58 2.83 6.09
N PRO A 134 30.83 2.88 7.21
CA PRO A 134 29.69 3.78 7.37
C PRO A 134 30.05 5.27 7.24
N VAL A 135 29.04 6.10 6.94
CA VAL A 135 29.15 7.58 6.89
C VAL A 135 29.71 8.16 8.20
N ALA A 136 29.38 7.55 9.35
CA ALA A 136 29.87 7.97 10.67
C ALA A 136 31.37 7.67 10.91
N GLY A 137 32.04 6.99 9.98
CA GLY A 137 33.40 6.47 10.19
C GLY A 137 33.39 5.15 10.96
N GLY A 138 34.58 4.72 11.37
CA GLY A 138 34.77 3.44 12.07
C GLY A 138 36.22 2.94 12.01
N ALA A 139 36.44 1.73 12.53
CA ALA A 139 37.70 1.01 12.40
C ALA A 139 37.48 -0.31 11.64
N ALA A 140 38.47 -0.74 10.88
CA ALA A 140 38.50 -2.01 10.17
C ALA A 140 39.93 -2.55 10.16
N THR A 141 40.09 -3.87 10.17
CA THR A 141 41.40 -4.54 10.07
C THR A 141 41.42 -5.39 8.82
N VAL A 142 42.44 -5.20 7.97
CA VAL A 142 42.70 -6.03 6.79
C VAL A 142 43.80 -7.02 7.16
N HIS A 143 43.45 -8.31 7.24
CA HIS A 143 44.41 -9.38 7.54
C HIS A 143 45.18 -9.80 6.28
N ILE A 144 46.49 -9.97 6.43
CA ILE A 144 47.44 -10.24 5.34
C ILE A 144 48.12 -11.57 5.58
N ARG A 145 47.96 -12.50 4.63
CA ARG A 145 48.69 -13.74 4.58
C ARG A 145 50.06 -13.48 3.94
N THR A 146 51.11 -13.49 4.74
CA THR A 146 52.47 -13.29 4.23
C THR A 146 53.49 -14.23 4.84
N ASN A 147 54.58 -14.50 4.11
CA ASN A 147 55.77 -15.17 4.61
C ASN A 147 57.01 -14.25 4.67
N LEU A 148 56.79 -12.94 4.49
CA LEU A 148 57.76 -11.85 4.55
C LEU A 148 57.79 -11.22 5.95
N SER A 149 58.89 -10.60 6.35
CA SER A 149 58.91 -9.74 7.55
C SER A 149 58.33 -8.34 7.28
N MET A 150 58.00 -7.61 8.36
CA MET A 150 57.33 -6.30 8.30
C MET A 150 58.08 -5.23 7.49
N ASP A 151 59.40 -5.38 7.33
CA ASP A 151 60.32 -4.53 6.57
C ASP A 151 60.52 -4.97 5.10
N GLU A 152 59.95 -6.11 4.69
CA GLU A 152 60.10 -6.66 3.34
C GLU A 152 58.89 -6.45 2.42
N TRP A 153 57.78 -5.97 2.97
CA TRP A 153 56.60 -5.51 2.22
C TRP A 153 56.22 -4.10 2.66
N ASP A 154 55.42 -3.39 1.88
CA ASP A 154 54.80 -2.12 2.29
C ASP A 154 53.45 -1.88 1.59
N PHE A 155 52.83 -0.72 1.80
CA PHE A 155 51.60 -0.33 1.13
C PHE A 155 51.67 1.08 0.54
N GLU A 156 51.03 1.28 -0.60
CA GLU A 156 50.89 2.57 -1.29
C GLU A 156 49.40 2.88 -1.50
N LEU A 157 49.01 4.16 -1.52
CA LEU A 157 47.64 4.59 -1.81
C LEU A 157 47.59 5.23 -3.19
N ASN A 158 46.49 5.02 -3.94
CA ASN A 158 46.26 5.76 -5.18
C ASN A 158 45.98 7.25 -4.96
N ASP A 159 45.65 7.65 -3.73
CA ASP A 159 45.50 9.03 -3.26
C ASP A 159 46.07 9.13 -1.83
N GLU A 160 47.29 9.65 -1.72
CA GLU A 160 47.96 9.87 -0.42
C GLU A 160 47.23 10.91 0.45
N THR A 161 46.46 11.84 -0.14
CA THR A 161 45.76 12.90 0.63
C THR A 161 44.68 12.32 1.54
N ALA A 162 44.21 11.10 1.27
CA ALA A 162 43.33 10.35 2.15
C ALA A 162 43.95 10.13 3.55
N LEU A 163 45.27 9.99 3.69
CA LEU A 163 45.94 9.78 4.98
C LEU A 163 45.93 11.03 5.88
N ASP A 164 45.97 12.22 5.28
CA ASP A 164 45.91 13.49 6.01
C ASP A 164 44.45 13.89 6.31
N ASP A 165 43.55 13.72 5.33
CA ASP A 165 42.14 14.13 5.45
C ASP A 165 41.32 13.16 6.33
N TRP A 166 41.21 11.88 5.99
CA TRP A 166 40.09 11.07 6.50
C TRP A 166 40.36 9.62 6.88
N CYS A 167 41.45 9.03 6.40
CA CYS A 167 41.85 7.65 6.66
C CYS A 167 43.15 7.64 7.47
N ILE A 168 43.31 6.71 8.42
CA ILE A 168 44.53 6.52 9.19
C ILE A 168 44.84 5.03 9.14
N ILE A 169 45.98 4.66 8.56
CA ILE A 169 46.40 3.26 8.42
C ILE A 169 47.61 3.01 9.32
N LYS A 170 47.56 1.93 10.11
CA LYS A 170 48.68 1.44 10.91
C LYS A 170 49.07 0.05 10.44
N LYS A 171 50.35 -0.12 10.13
CA LYS A 171 50.94 -1.40 9.72
C LYS A 171 51.26 -2.25 10.95
N GLY A 172 50.86 -3.52 10.93
CA GLY A 172 51.33 -4.57 11.83
C GLY A 172 52.08 -5.66 11.07
N ASP A 173 52.51 -6.72 11.76
CA ASP A 173 53.33 -7.79 11.16
C ASP A 173 52.62 -8.50 9.99
N ALA A 174 51.31 -8.71 10.10
CA ALA A 174 50.47 -9.44 9.16
C ALA A 174 49.07 -8.80 8.99
N GLN A 175 48.95 -7.48 9.19
CA GLN A 175 47.67 -6.77 9.05
C GLN A 175 47.85 -5.25 8.81
N LEU A 176 46.81 -4.61 8.29
CA LEU A 176 46.63 -3.16 8.32
C LEU A 176 45.43 -2.80 9.19
N ASP A 177 45.65 -2.02 10.24
CA ASP A 177 44.59 -1.46 11.10
C ASP A 177 44.21 -0.06 10.59
N ILE A 178 42.99 0.04 10.05
CA ILE A 178 42.45 1.22 9.39
C ILE A 178 41.45 1.91 10.33
N THR A 179 41.59 3.23 10.52
CA THR A 179 40.61 4.07 11.22
C THR A 179 40.17 5.19 10.30
N VAL A 180 38.85 5.38 10.16
CA VAL A 180 38.24 6.31 9.20
C VAL A 180 37.39 7.34 9.94
N LYS A 181 37.63 8.62 9.67
CA LYS A 181 36.86 9.77 10.17
C LYS A 181 35.46 9.80 9.50
N PRO A 182 34.44 10.43 10.11
CA PRO A 182 33.14 10.62 9.46
C PRO A 182 33.25 11.29 8.08
N ASN A 183 32.40 10.90 7.13
CA ASN A 183 32.26 11.58 5.84
C ASN A 183 31.23 12.73 5.98
N PRO A 184 31.65 14.01 5.85
CA PRO A 184 30.71 15.13 5.93
C PRO A 184 29.88 15.31 4.66
N GLY A 185 30.35 14.79 3.51
CA GLY A 185 29.79 15.00 2.18
C GLY A 185 28.64 14.05 1.81
N VAL A 186 27.94 14.38 0.73
CA VAL A 186 26.84 13.57 0.17
C VAL A 186 27.32 12.40 -0.68
N ASN A 187 28.46 12.56 -1.36
CA ASN A 187 29.05 11.53 -2.20
C ASN A 187 29.85 10.52 -1.37
N GLU A 188 29.89 9.27 -1.82
CA GLU A 188 30.88 8.31 -1.33
C GLU A 188 32.30 8.78 -1.69
N ARG A 189 33.26 8.40 -0.85
CA ARG A 189 34.69 8.58 -1.11
C ARG A 189 35.39 7.25 -0.98
N SER A 190 36.43 7.03 -1.78
CA SER A 190 37.18 5.79 -1.74
C SER A 190 38.67 6.03 -1.94
N VAL A 191 39.48 5.12 -1.42
CA VAL A 191 40.92 5.07 -1.67
C VAL A 191 41.35 3.60 -1.83
N ALA A 192 42.22 3.36 -2.79
CA ALA A 192 42.75 2.04 -3.11
C ALA A 192 44.13 1.90 -2.48
N ILE A 193 44.30 0.87 -1.64
CA ILE A 193 45.55 0.54 -0.94
C ILE A 193 46.16 -0.66 -1.66
N THR A 194 47.38 -0.50 -2.17
CA THR A 194 48.12 -1.52 -2.93
C THR A 194 49.26 -2.07 -2.09
N LEU A 195 49.33 -3.39 -1.89
CA LEU A 195 50.45 -4.03 -1.18
C LEU A 195 51.63 -4.31 -2.13
N ALA A 196 52.83 -3.89 -1.74
CA ALA A 196 54.05 -4.00 -2.52
C ALA A 196 55.15 -4.80 -1.78
N SER A 197 56.09 -5.41 -2.50
CA SER A 197 57.30 -6.01 -1.93
C SER A 197 58.40 -6.08 -2.99
N LYS A 198 59.65 -5.85 -2.58
CA LYS A 198 60.85 -5.98 -3.43
C LYS A 198 61.06 -7.39 -4.00
N TRP A 199 60.42 -8.41 -3.41
CA TRP A 199 60.56 -9.81 -3.81
C TRP A 199 59.49 -10.28 -4.80
N ILE A 200 58.54 -9.40 -5.20
CA ILE A 200 57.38 -9.81 -6.00
C ILE A 200 57.03 -8.73 -7.03
N GLU A 201 57.37 -8.99 -8.29
CA GLU A 201 57.14 -8.07 -9.41
C GLU A 201 55.80 -8.33 -10.13
N GLY A 202 55.12 -7.26 -10.56
CA GLY A 202 54.23 -7.31 -11.73
C GLY A 202 52.77 -7.74 -11.57
N GLU A 203 52.24 -8.05 -10.37
CA GLU A 203 50.84 -8.49 -10.22
C GLU A 203 49.86 -7.44 -9.64
N THR A 204 48.68 -7.34 -10.27
CA THR A 204 47.63 -6.35 -9.96
C THR A 204 46.64 -6.77 -8.86
N ASN A 205 46.74 -7.98 -8.31
CA ASN A 205 45.72 -8.55 -7.43
C ASN A 205 45.90 -8.21 -5.93
N ARG A 206 46.61 -7.14 -5.63
CA ARG A 206 46.99 -6.69 -4.26
C ARG A 206 46.33 -5.40 -3.82
N VAL A 207 45.22 -5.04 -4.44
CA VAL A 207 44.50 -3.78 -4.18
C VAL A 207 43.27 -4.04 -3.32
N VAL A 208 43.20 -3.38 -2.16
CA VAL A 208 41.97 -3.27 -1.37
C VAL A 208 41.40 -1.87 -1.52
N THR A 209 40.13 -1.77 -1.92
CA THR A 209 39.44 -0.50 -2.05
C THR A 209 38.68 -0.19 -0.77
N LEU A 210 39.16 0.79 -0.01
CA LEU A 210 38.43 1.32 1.14
C LEU A 210 37.37 2.29 0.64
N VAL A 211 36.09 1.95 0.78
CA VAL A 211 34.94 2.79 0.37
C VAL A 211 34.20 3.27 1.61
N GLN A 212 34.07 4.59 1.77
CA GLN A 212 33.23 5.19 2.79
C GLN A 212 32.00 5.85 2.16
N PHE A 213 30.81 5.46 2.62
CA PHE A 213 29.55 6.04 2.14
C PHE A 213 29.45 7.55 2.43
N GLY A 214 28.72 8.27 1.58
CA GLY A 214 28.29 9.64 1.82
C GLY A 214 26.88 9.74 2.42
N LYS A 215 26.44 10.95 2.71
CA LYS A 215 25.05 11.23 3.11
C LYS A 215 24.12 11.06 1.90
N ASN A 216 23.33 9.98 1.88
CA ASN A 216 22.28 9.79 0.88
C ASN A 216 21.39 11.04 0.74
N LEU A 217 21.15 11.46 -0.50
CA LEU A 217 20.16 12.50 -0.80
C LEU A 217 18.75 11.95 -0.54
N ILE A 218 17.93 12.76 0.12
CA ILE A 218 16.54 12.47 0.46
C ILE A 218 15.69 13.50 -0.27
N LEU A 219 14.71 13.06 -1.05
CA LEU A 219 13.64 13.89 -1.58
C LEU A 219 12.38 13.04 -1.59
N GLN A 220 11.57 13.19 -0.55
CA GLN A 220 10.37 12.40 -0.33
C GLN A 220 9.23 13.34 0.08
N ILE A 221 8.00 12.95 -0.22
CA ILE A 221 6.83 13.58 0.40
C ILE A 221 6.54 12.84 1.70
N ALA A 222 6.23 13.59 2.77
CA ALA A 222 5.90 12.99 4.05
C ALA A 222 4.72 11.99 3.90
N PRO A 223 4.73 10.86 4.63
CA PRO A 223 3.64 9.89 4.60
C PRO A 223 2.26 10.54 4.75
N GLY A 224 1.28 10.08 3.97
CA GLY A 224 -0.07 10.66 3.92
C GLY A 224 -0.20 11.99 3.14
N SER A 225 0.89 12.64 2.70
CA SER A 225 0.81 13.92 1.96
C SER A 225 0.78 13.79 0.43
N GLY A 226 0.85 12.57 -0.12
CA GLY A 226 0.90 12.29 -1.57
C GLY A 226 -0.40 12.49 -2.36
N MET A 227 -1.52 12.81 -1.70
CA MET A 227 -2.79 13.14 -2.36
C MET A 227 -3.46 14.33 -1.67
N LYS A 228 -4.01 15.27 -2.46
CA LYS A 228 -4.79 16.43 -1.98
C LYS A 228 -6.07 16.57 -2.80
N ALA A 229 -7.20 16.51 -2.10
CA ALA A 229 -8.53 16.73 -2.68
C ALA A 229 -9.05 18.12 -2.30
N PHE A 230 -9.68 18.80 -3.25
CA PHE A 230 -10.24 20.14 -3.08
C PHE A 230 -11.69 20.19 -3.56
N GLU A 231 -12.50 20.98 -2.86
CA GLU A 231 -13.85 21.33 -3.31
C GLU A 231 -13.82 22.26 -4.54
N SER A 232 -14.97 22.38 -5.22
CA SER A 232 -15.10 23.22 -6.42
C SER A 232 -14.81 24.71 -6.17
N THR A 233 -14.87 25.17 -4.92
CA THR A 233 -14.46 26.52 -4.50
C THR A 233 -12.94 26.73 -4.48
N GLY A 234 -12.14 25.67 -4.61
CA GLY A 234 -10.69 25.74 -4.42
C GLY A 234 -10.30 25.83 -2.95
N GLY A 235 -9.04 26.19 -2.71
CA GLY A 235 -8.48 26.32 -1.36
C GLY A 235 -6.95 26.17 -1.34
N GLN A 236 -6.39 26.11 -0.13
CA GLN A 236 -4.95 25.93 0.09
C GLN A 236 -4.68 24.64 0.87
N ALA A 237 -3.67 23.89 0.46
CA ALA A 237 -3.17 22.74 1.19
C ALA A 237 -1.64 22.77 1.31
N TYR A 238 -1.13 22.06 2.30
CA TYR A 238 0.30 21.92 2.58
C TYR A 238 0.75 20.49 2.35
N VAL A 239 1.94 20.34 1.79
CA VAL A 239 2.65 19.09 1.60
C VAL A 239 4.03 19.25 2.23
N ASN A 240 4.31 18.49 3.28
CA ASN A 240 5.64 18.48 3.89
C ASN A 240 6.59 17.67 2.99
N VAL A 241 7.71 18.27 2.62
CA VAL A 241 8.79 17.62 1.87
C VAL A 241 9.84 17.18 2.88
N VAL A 242 10.14 15.88 2.92
CA VAL A 242 11.26 15.36 3.70
C VAL A 242 12.47 15.37 2.78
N THR A 243 13.39 16.31 3.00
CA THR A 243 14.60 16.44 2.19
C THR A 243 15.81 16.88 3.01
N ASN A 244 17.00 16.61 2.47
CA ASN A 244 18.26 17.19 2.93
C ASN A 244 18.95 18.01 1.82
N LEU A 245 18.21 18.36 0.76
CA LEU A 245 18.62 19.25 -0.31
C LEU A 245 18.24 20.70 0.02
N PRO A 246 19.10 21.69 -0.28
CA PRO A 246 18.74 23.10 -0.31
C PRO A 246 17.51 23.38 -1.19
N VAL A 247 16.71 24.39 -0.81
CA VAL A 247 15.43 24.73 -1.46
C VAL A 247 15.55 25.09 -2.96
N ASP A 248 16.75 25.49 -3.39
CA ASP A 248 17.13 25.79 -4.77
C ASP A 248 17.65 24.58 -5.57
N GLU A 249 18.06 23.48 -4.92
CA GLU A 249 18.55 22.25 -5.56
C GLU A 249 17.46 21.23 -5.92
N TRP A 250 16.20 21.51 -5.59
CA TRP A 250 15.03 20.73 -6.01
C TRP A 250 13.93 21.62 -6.61
N GLY A 251 12.98 21.03 -7.33
CA GLY A 251 11.89 21.75 -7.99
C GLY A 251 10.67 20.86 -8.20
N TYR A 252 9.67 21.36 -8.93
CA TYR A 252 8.48 20.59 -9.28
C TYR A 252 8.15 20.73 -10.77
N VAL A 253 7.31 19.83 -11.28
CA VAL A 253 6.72 19.89 -12.63
C VAL A 253 5.31 19.28 -12.59
N PHE A 254 4.38 19.83 -13.37
CA PHE A 254 3.04 19.28 -13.53
C PHE A 254 3.02 18.20 -14.63
N SER A 255 2.14 17.21 -14.50
CA SER A 255 1.86 16.21 -15.55
C SER A 255 1.10 16.78 -16.76
N ASP A 256 0.49 17.97 -16.61
CA ASP A 256 -0.20 18.73 -17.64
C ASP A 256 0.25 20.19 -17.54
N GLU A 257 0.77 20.76 -18.63
CA GLU A 257 1.25 22.15 -18.67
C GLU A 257 0.12 23.15 -18.41
N ASN A 258 -1.12 22.83 -18.78
CA ASN A 258 -2.28 23.69 -18.56
C ASN A 258 -2.72 23.74 -17.09
N ALA A 259 -2.19 22.86 -16.24
CA ALA A 259 -2.54 22.85 -14.82
C ALA A 259 -2.09 24.12 -14.07
N SER A 260 -1.05 24.82 -14.56
CA SER A 260 -0.62 26.09 -13.99
C SER A 260 -1.65 27.22 -14.14
N GLU A 261 -2.71 27.04 -14.94
CA GLU A 261 -3.83 28.00 -15.02
C GLU A 261 -4.76 27.95 -13.79
N TRP A 262 -4.65 26.93 -12.94
CA TRP A 262 -5.57 26.74 -11.80
C TRP A 262 -4.96 26.09 -10.55
N CYS A 263 -3.79 25.46 -10.66
CA CYS A 263 -3.06 24.85 -9.56
C CYS A 263 -1.71 25.56 -9.41
N HIS A 264 -1.58 26.36 -8.34
CA HIS A 264 -0.42 27.20 -8.07
C HIS A 264 0.40 26.59 -6.94
N VAL A 265 1.67 26.33 -7.20
CA VAL A 265 2.57 25.67 -6.27
C VAL A 265 3.69 26.63 -5.86
N THR A 266 3.90 26.77 -4.54
CA THR A 266 4.94 27.64 -3.97
C THR A 266 5.76 26.83 -2.97
N LYS A 267 7.08 27.03 -2.91
CA LYS A 267 7.93 26.46 -1.86
C LYS A 267 7.97 27.42 -0.67
N SER A 268 7.95 26.91 0.56
CA SER A 268 8.29 27.66 1.75
C SER A 268 9.80 27.63 1.98
N GLU A 269 10.42 28.79 2.21
CA GLU A 269 11.87 28.91 2.47
C GLU A 269 12.26 28.56 3.92
N GLU A 270 11.31 28.56 4.86
CA GLU A 270 11.59 28.39 6.30
C GLU A 270 11.34 26.97 6.84
N ASP A 271 10.70 26.09 6.04
CA ASP A 271 9.79 25.08 6.61
C ASP A 271 9.71 23.75 5.81
N ASP A 272 10.50 23.60 4.73
CA ASP A 272 10.49 22.46 3.79
C ASP A 272 9.09 22.01 3.33
N LYS A 273 8.24 22.98 2.97
CA LYS A 273 6.85 22.75 2.55
C LYS A 273 6.60 23.17 1.11
N LEU A 274 5.84 22.33 0.40
CA LEU A 274 5.12 22.71 -0.81
C LEU A 274 3.72 23.21 -0.40
N ILE A 275 3.42 24.46 -0.75
CA ILE A 275 2.10 25.08 -0.62
C ILE A 275 1.40 24.91 -1.96
N ILE A 276 0.22 24.29 -1.95
CA ILE A 276 -0.61 24.07 -3.14
C ILE A 276 -1.87 24.91 -2.97
N ASN A 277 -2.00 25.95 -3.79
CA ASN A 277 -3.20 26.78 -3.90
C ASN A 277 -3.97 26.38 -5.15
N VAL A 278 -5.24 26.06 -4.99
CA VAL A 278 -6.12 25.60 -6.08
C VAL A 278 -7.23 26.63 -6.26
N ASP A 279 -7.33 27.17 -7.47
CA ASP A 279 -8.37 28.14 -7.84
C ASP A 279 -9.75 27.48 -7.96
N PRO A 280 -10.86 28.23 -7.84
CA PRO A 280 -12.20 27.70 -8.06
C PRO A 280 -12.35 27.00 -9.42
N ASN A 281 -12.97 25.82 -9.44
CA ASN A 281 -13.34 25.12 -10.67
C ASN A 281 -14.77 25.50 -11.07
N THR A 282 -14.89 26.37 -12.07
CA THR A 282 -16.20 26.78 -12.63
C THR A 282 -16.78 25.76 -13.61
N GLY A 283 -16.01 24.74 -14.00
CA GLY A 283 -16.46 23.64 -14.86
C GLY A 283 -17.23 22.58 -14.07
N LYS A 284 -18.17 21.90 -14.74
CA LYS A 284 -19.02 20.86 -14.09
C LYS A 284 -18.34 19.50 -13.89
N THR A 285 -17.13 19.33 -14.43
CA THR A 285 -16.35 18.09 -14.35
C THR A 285 -15.24 18.21 -13.31
N VAL A 286 -14.90 17.10 -12.67
CA VAL A 286 -13.68 16.97 -11.87
C VAL A 286 -12.46 17.27 -12.76
N ARG A 287 -11.46 17.97 -12.21
CA ARG A 287 -10.14 18.15 -12.82
C ARG A 287 -9.05 17.66 -11.87
N SER A 288 -7.93 17.19 -12.42
CA SER A 288 -6.82 16.66 -11.63
C SER A 288 -5.48 16.83 -12.33
N VAL A 289 -4.40 16.94 -11.55
CA VAL A 289 -3.03 16.98 -12.03
C VAL A 289 -2.12 16.21 -11.07
N GLU A 290 -1.06 15.59 -11.58
CA GLU A 290 0.03 15.07 -10.75
C GLU A 290 1.19 16.08 -10.73
N ILE A 291 1.68 16.43 -9.53
CA ILE A 291 2.89 17.23 -9.34
C ILE A 291 4.03 16.25 -9.05
N THR A 292 5.06 16.24 -9.89
CA THR A 292 6.29 15.48 -9.64
C THR A 292 7.35 16.41 -9.05
N VAL A 293 7.93 16.06 -7.91
CA VAL A 293 9.03 16.82 -7.26
C VAL A 293 10.36 16.21 -7.70
N LYS A 294 11.29 17.03 -8.21
CA LYS A 294 12.51 16.59 -8.89
C LYS A 294 13.78 17.27 -8.34
N SER A 295 14.92 16.61 -8.49
CA SER A 295 16.26 17.18 -8.26
C SER A 295 17.28 16.45 -9.13
N ASP A 296 18.20 17.17 -9.75
CA ASP A 296 19.15 16.61 -10.72
C ASP A 296 20.13 15.59 -10.12
N GLY A 297 20.27 15.56 -8.79
CA GLY A 297 21.07 14.57 -8.04
C GLY A 297 20.32 13.28 -7.70
N ILE A 298 19.04 13.14 -8.08
CA ILE A 298 18.19 11.99 -7.74
C ILE A 298 17.66 11.32 -9.01
N ASP A 299 17.65 9.99 -9.01
CA ASP A 299 17.08 9.18 -10.09
C ASP A 299 15.60 9.55 -10.33
N ALA A 300 15.26 9.89 -11.57
CA ALA A 300 13.92 10.33 -11.96
C ALA A 300 12.83 9.26 -11.71
N ALA A 301 13.19 7.97 -11.65
CA ALA A 301 12.27 6.91 -11.27
C ALA A 301 11.85 6.97 -9.78
N LYS A 302 12.56 7.75 -8.96
CA LYS A 302 12.35 7.90 -7.51
C LYS A 302 11.77 9.26 -7.12
N TYR A 303 11.50 10.14 -8.09
CA TYR A 303 10.86 11.43 -7.85
C TYR A 303 9.46 11.24 -7.23
N PRO A 304 9.19 11.80 -6.04
CA PRO A 304 7.92 11.61 -5.39
C PRO A 304 6.84 12.45 -6.08
N LYS A 305 5.62 11.92 -6.08
CA LYS A 305 4.46 12.44 -6.81
C LYS A 305 3.36 12.86 -5.84
N ILE A 306 2.64 13.93 -6.17
CA ILE A 306 1.49 14.43 -5.43
C ILE A 306 0.30 14.49 -6.37
N ALA A 307 -0.74 13.70 -6.11
CA ALA A 307 -1.99 13.78 -6.86
C ALA A 307 -2.87 14.91 -6.32
N VAL A 308 -3.22 15.89 -7.17
CA VAL A 308 -4.16 16.96 -6.85
C VAL A 308 -5.46 16.72 -7.61
N MET A 309 -6.58 16.66 -6.91
CA MET A 309 -7.91 16.48 -7.48
C MET A 309 -8.85 17.59 -7.00
N GLN A 310 -9.68 18.12 -7.90
CA GLN A 310 -10.68 19.14 -7.57
C GLN A 310 -12.07 18.82 -8.15
N ALA A 311 -13.09 18.92 -7.29
CA ALA A 311 -14.49 18.74 -7.69
C ALA A 311 -14.96 19.78 -8.74
N GLY A 312 -15.99 19.42 -9.51
CA GLY A 312 -16.66 20.33 -10.44
C GLY A 312 -17.72 21.20 -9.76
N ALA A 313 -17.98 22.39 -10.30
CA ALA A 313 -19.03 23.29 -9.82
C ALA A 313 -20.41 22.61 -9.82
N ALA A 314 -21.10 22.69 -8.67
CA ALA A 314 -22.47 22.23 -8.54
C ALA A 314 -23.40 22.98 -9.51
N SER A 315 -24.35 22.27 -10.11
CA SER A 315 -25.28 22.92 -11.06
C SER A 315 -26.31 23.81 -10.32
N SER A 316 -26.44 25.05 -10.77
CA SER A 316 -27.56 25.93 -10.43
C SER A 316 -28.86 25.43 -11.06
N LEU A 317 -29.94 25.39 -10.28
CA LEU A 317 -31.27 24.92 -10.71
C LEU A 317 -32.35 25.88 -10.20
N LEU A 318 -33.29 26.25 -11.07
CA LEU A 318 -34.40 27.13 -10.77
C LEU A 318 -35.71 26.44 -11.16
N LEU A 319 -36.63 26.27 -10.21
CA LEU A 319 -37.94 25.63 -10.41
C LEU A 319 -39.06 26.50 -9.83
N VAL A 320 -40.27 26.31 -10.35
CA VAL A 320 -41.49 26.95 -9.85
C VAL A 320 -42.50 25.85 -9.49
N GLU A 321 -43.14 25.97 -8.33
CA GLU A 321 -44.12 24.98 -7.86
C GLU A 321 -45.48 25.21 -8.53
N GLY A 322 -45.63 24.67 -9.74
CA GLY A 322 -46.88 24.70 -10.51
C GLY A 322 -46.75 25.41 -11.86
N SER A 323 -47.58 25.03 -12.82
CA SER A 323 -47.52 25.55 -14.20
C SER A 323 -48.62 26.56 -14.54
N THR A 324 -49.72 26.60 -13.77
CA THR A 324 -50.86 27.49 -14.05
C THR A 324 -51.64 27.84 -12.79
N TRP A 325 -51.94 29.13 -12.61
CA TRP A 325 -52.83 29.67 -11.57
C TRP A 325 -54.14 30.18 -12.19
N HIS A 326 -55.25 29.98 -11.48
CA HIS A 326 -56.58 30.36 -11.95
C HIS A 326 -57.24 31.36 -10.98
N PHE A 327 -57.74 32.47 -11.52
CA PHE A 327 -58.45 33.50 -10.79
C PHE A 327 -59.90 33.65 -11.28
N GLN A 328 -60.80 33.94 -10.36
CA GLN A 328 -62.17 34.30 -10.68
C GLN A 328 -62.25 35.68 -11.35
N ALA A 329 -63.38 35.98 -11.98
CA ALA A 329 -63.60 37.26 -12.65
C ALA A 329 -63.40 38.46 -11.70
N THR A 330 -63.73 38.33 -10.42
CA THR A 330 -63.51 39.36 -9.38
C THR A 330 -62.04 39.71 -9.12
N GLY A 331 -61.09 38.89 -9.58
CA GLY A 331 -59.68 39.01 -9.24
C GLY A 331 -59.34 38.44 -7.87
N GLY A 332 -58.14 38.73 -7.37
CA GLY A 332 -57.60 38.21 -6.11
C GLY A 332 -56.08 38.33 -6.00
N SER A 333 -55.49 37.72 -4.98
CA SER A 333 -54.02 37.63 -4.85
C SER A 333 -53.60 36.24 -4.39
N GLU A 334 -52.54 35.70 -5.01
CA GLU A 334 -51.96 34.41 -4.68
C GLU A 334 -50.44 34.50 -4.51
N THR A 335 -49.85 33.48 -3.89
CA THR A 335 -48.38 33.36 -3.70
C THR A 335 -47.84 32.13 -4.42
N VAL A 336 -46.65 32.25 -5.01
CA VAL A 336 -45.95 31.22 -5.78
C VAL A 336 -44.58 31.00 -5.18
N ASN A 337 -44.26 29.74 -4.84
CA ASN A 337 -42.95 29.34 -4.35
C ASN A 337 -41.97 29.11 -5.50
N ILE A 338 -40.74 29.57 -5.31
CA ILE A 338 -39.60 29.43 -6.22
C ILE A 338 -38.51 28.64 -5.51
N MET A 339 -38.13 27.50 -6.07
CA MET A 339 -36.98 26.72 -5.58
C MET A 339 -35.74 27.16 -6.37
N ALA A 340 -34.76 27.70 -5.65
CA ALA A 340 -33.51 28.20 -6.20
C ALA A 340 -32.33 27.46 -5.53
N LEU A 341 -31.80 26.43 -6.20
CA LEU A 341 -30.68 25.63 -5.71
C LEU A 341 -29.37 26.17 -6.32
N ASN A 342 -28.40 26.47 -5.47
CA ASN A 342 -27.11 27.09 -5.86
C ASN A 342 -27.29 28.40 -6.66
N ILE A 343 -28.30 29.19 -6.31
CA ILE A 343 -28.59 30.51 -6.90
C ILE A 343 -28.90 31.47 -5.74
N PRO A 344 -28.04 32.47 -5.47
CA PRO A 344 -28.32 33.46 -4.43
C PRO A 344 -29.61 34.24 -4.69
N ALA A 345 -30.27 34.70 -3.63
CA ALA A 345 -31.58 35.34 -3.70
C ALA A 345 -31.59 36.62 -4.56
N ASP A 346 -30.48 37.35 -4.67
CA ASP A 346 -30.33 38.53 -5.54
C ASP A 346 -30.06 38.18 -7.01
N LYS A 347 -29.73 36.92 -7.33
CA LYS A 347 -29.39 36.45 -8.69
C LYS A 347 -30.56 35.81 -9.44
N TRP A 348 -31.77 35.89 -8.91
CA TRP A 348 -32.99 35.46 -9.61
C TRP A 348 -34.14 36.47 -9.48
N GLY A 349 -34.93 36.60 -10.55
CA GLY A 349 -36.08 37.49 -10.67
C GLY A 349 -37.18 36.90 -11.55
N PHE A 350 -38.01 37.75 -12.15
CA PHE A 350 -39.11 37.32 -13.02
C PHE A 350 -39.31 38.30 -14.19
N ALA A 351 -39.89 37.83 -15.28
CA ALA A 351 -40.27 38.62 -16.44
C ALA A 351 -41.66 38.19 -16.95
N LEU A 352 -42.54 39.16 -17.23
CA LEU A 352 -43.80 38.93 -17.92
C LEU A 352 -43.56 38.92 -19.43
N SER A 353 -44.10 37.93 -20.14
CA SER A 353 -43.84 37.75 -21.57
C SER A 353 -44.48 38.82 -22.46
N ASN A 354 -45.47 39.57 -21.95
CA ASN A 354 -46.10 40.69 -22.68
C ASN A 354 -46.71 41.75 -21.73
N PRO A 355 -45.90 42.59 -21.06
CA PRO A 355 -46.35 43.44 -19.96
C PRO A 355 -47.37 44.52 -20.36
N GLY A 356 -47.36 44.98 -21.63
CA GLY A 356 -48.31 45.98 -22.13
C GLY A 356 -49.76 45.49 -22.20
N ASN A 357 -49.97 44.19 -22.42
CA ASN A 357 -51.30 43.56 -22.49
C ASN A 357 -51.71 42.86 -21.18
N ALA A 358 -50.82 42.85 -20.18
CA ALA A 358 -50.98 42.14 -18.91
C ALA A 358 -51.07 43.08 -17.69
N SER A 359 -51.43 44.36 -17.89
CA SER A 359 -51.56 45.37 -16.81
C SER A 359 -52.55 45.01 -15.69
N TRP A 360 -53.38 44.00 -15.91
CA TRP A 360 -54.30 43.41 -14.94
C TRP A 360 -53.67 42.35 -14.02
N CYS A 361 -52.47 41.88 -14.32
CA CYS A 361 -51.71 40.88 -13.57
C CYS A 361 -50.38 41.47 -13.09
N ASN A 362 -50.31 41.86 -11.82
CA ASN A 362 -49.12 42.44 -11.20
C ASN A 362 -48.37 41.35 -10.42
N VAL A 363 -47.06 41.22 -10.62
CA VAL A 363 -46.21 40.26 -9.93
C VAL A 363 -45.12 41.00 -9.15
N THR A 364 -44.91 40.60 -7.90
CA THR A 364 -43.91 41.18 -7.00
C THR A 364 -43.12 40.08 -6.30
N LYS A 365 -41.80 40.25 -6.13
CA LYS A 365 -41.01 39.37 -5.28
C LYS A 365 -41.20 39.80 -3.83
N ILE A 366 -41.56 38.86 -2.96
CA ILE A 366 -41.95 39.15 -1.57
C ILE A 366 -41.02 38.54 -0.52
N THR A 367 -40.33 37.45 -0.87
CA THR A 367 -39.26 36.83 -0.07
C THR A 367 -38.18 36.28 -1.02
N ASP A 368 -37.11 35.73 -0.44
CA ASP A 368 -36.01 35.10 -1.19
C ASP A 368 -36.40 33.88 -2.02
N ASN A 369 -37.60 33.31 -1.76
CA ASN A 369 -38.16 32.13 -2.41
C ASN A 369 -39.64 32.28 -2.82
N GLN A 370 -40.24 33.48 -2.82
CA GLN A 370 -41.66 33.66 -3.18
C GLN A 370 -41.95 34.89 -4.05
N LEU A 371 -42.88 34.70 -5.00
CA LEU A 371 -43.54 35.75 -5.77
C LEU A 371 -45.01 35.88 -5.32
N ARG A 372 -45.52 37.10 -5.22
CA ARG A 372 -46.96 37.38 -5.08
C ARG A 372 -47.53 37.85 -6.40
N ILE A 373 -48.62 37.23 -6.80
CA ILE A 373 -49.44 37.59 -7.96
C ILE A 373 -50.67 38.34 -7.44
N LEU A 374 -50.99 39.48 -8.05
CA LEU A 374 -52.17 40.29 -7.77
C LEU A 374 -52.92 40.51 -9.09
N VAL A 375 -54.16 40.02 -9.15
CA VAL A 375 -55.01 40.03 -10.34
C VAL A 375 -56.20 40.95 -10.10
N SER A 376 -56.38 41.96 -10.96
CA SER A 376 -57.53 42.86 -10.91
C SER A 376 -58.78 42.23 -11.52
N GLU A 377 -59.96 42.83 -11.27
CA GLU A 377 -61.24 42.36 -11.81
C GLU A 377 -61.25 42.33 -13.36
N ASN A 378 -61.85 41.27 -13.91
CA ASN A 378 -62.14 41.09 -15.33
C ASN A 378 -63.64 41.30 -15.58
N THR A 379 -64.01 42.52 -15.95
CA THR A 379 -65.37 42.90 -16.37
C THR A 379 -65.69 42.47 -17.81
N GLY A 380 -64.74 41.83 -18.51
CA GLY A 380 -64.90 41.39 -19.89
C GLY A 380 -65.68 40.08 -20.04
N ALA A 381 -66.34 39.93 -21.18
CA ALA A 381 -67.05 38.70 -21.60
C ALA A 381 -66.10 37.58 -22.09
N SER A 382 -64.79 37.71 -21.89
CA SER A 382 -63.79 36.73 -22.33
C SER A 382 -62.72 36.54 -21.24
N ALA A 383 -62.25 35.31 -21.10
CA ALA A 383 -61.13 34.98 -20.23
C ALA A 383 -59.83 35.62 -20.76
N ARG A 384 -58.88 35.87 -19.86
CA ARG A 384 -57.58 36.49 -20.19
C ARG A 384 -56.44 35.76 -19.48
N SER A 385 -55.24 35.78 -20.09
CA SER A 385 -54.07 35.06 -19.58
C SER A 385 -52.77 35.84 -19.74
N ALA A 386 -51.80 35.54 -18.87
CA ALA A 386 -50.45 36.10 -18.88
C ALA A 386 -49.42 35.00 -18.57
N GLU A 387 -48.31 34.98 -19.31
CA GLU A 387 -47.17 34.09 -19.04
C GLU A 387 -46.08 34.85 -18.27
N ILE A 388 -45.51 34.19 -17.27
CA ILE A 388 -44.40 34.69 -16.45
C ILE A 388 -43.25 33.67 -16.50
N THR A 389 -42.05 34.16 -16.76
CA THR A 389 -40.80 33.39 -16.72
C THR A 389 -40.03 33.77 -15.45
N VAL A 390 -39.55 32.79 -14.69
CA VAL A 390 -38.63 33.03 -13.55
C VAL A 390 -37.21 33.03 -14.11
N THR A 391 -36.48 34.11 -13.91
CA THR A 391 -35.23 34.38 -14.63
C THR A 391 -34.01 34.34 -13.71
N SER A 392 -32.87 33.89 -14.21
CA SER A 392 -31.57 34.01 -13.53
C SER A 392 -30.45 34.05 -14.56
N SER A 393 -29.42 34.86 -14.34
CA SER A 393 -28.21 34.85 -15.17
C SER A 393 -27.36 33.58 -14.99
N LEU A 394 -27.65 32.78 -13.95
CA LEU A 394 -26.94 31.53 -13.64
C LEU A 394 -27.61 30.29 -14.25
N VAL A 395 -28.75 30.44 -14.94
CA VAL A 395 -29.51 29.35 -15.56
C VAL A 395 -29.72 29.64 -17.05
N PRO A 396 -29.34 28.73 -17.97
CA PRO A 396 -29.57 28.91 -19.41
C PRO A 396 -31.02 29.24 -19.73
N ALA A 397 -31.27 30.13 -20.69
CA ALA A 397 -32.62 30.62 -21.02
C ALA A 397 -33.61 29.51 -21.39
N ALA A 398 -33.14 28.40 -21.97
CA ALA A 398 -33.97 27.23 -22.29
C ALA A 398 -34.38 26.37 -21.06
N GLN A 399 -33.78 26.63 -19.89
CA GLN A 399 -34.00 25.92 -18.62
C GLN A 399 -34.67 26.82 -17.57
N GLN A 400 -34.99 28.07 -17.91
CA GLN A 400 -35.70 28.99 -17.02
C GLN A 400 -37.20 28.63 -16.98
N PRO A 401 -37.78 28.37 -15.79
CA PRO A 401 -39.13 27.84 -15.69
C PRO A 401 -40.18 28.93 -16.00
N LYS A 402 -41.29 28.48 -16.58
CA LYS A 402 -42.42 29.32 -17.00
C LYS A 402 -43.72 28.87 -16.37
N PHE A 403 -44.60 29.82 -16.08
CA PHE A 403 -45.96 29.53 -15.66
C PHE A 403 -46.97 30.54 -16.20
N THR A 404 -48.25 30.15 -16.18
CA THR A 404 -49.37 30.95 -16.70
C THR A 404 -50.31 31.40 -15.58
N VAL A 405 -50.83 32.62 -15.69
CA VAL A 405 -51.96 33.11 -14.89
C VAL A 405 -53.16 33.23 -15.79
N ASN A 406 -54.26 32.55 -15.47
CA ASN A 406 -55.52 32.56 -16.19
C ASN A 406 -56.61 33.22 -15.34
N GLN A 407 -57.46 34.06 -15.93
CA GLN A 407 -58.60 34.66 -15.26
C GLN A 407 -59.90 34.46 -16.04
N ALA A 408 -60.96 34.05 -15.33
CA ALA A 408 -62.29 33.81 -15.89
C ALA A 408 -62.99 35.09 -16.39
N ALA A 409 -64.04 34.91 -17.20
CA ALA A 409 -64.94 35.97 -17.67
C ALA A 409 -66.06 36.25 -16.64
N ALA A 410 -66.68 37.43 -16.72
CA ALA A 410 -67.61 37.96 -15.71
C ALA A 410 -68.92 37.16 -15.43
N SER A 411 -69.23 36.11 -16.20
CA SER A 411 -70.48 35.35 -16.04
C SER A 411 -70.33 33.88 -16.45
N SER A 412 -70.00 33.01 -15.48
CA SER A 412 -70.05 31.55 -15.63
C SER A 412 -70.92 30.94 -14.54
N SER A 413 -71.96 30.20 -14.94
CA SER A 413 -72.86 29.46 -14.05
C SER A 413 -72.57 27.95 -14.05
N ASP A 414 -71.49 27.52 -14.71
CA ASP A 414 -71.23 26.10 -14.95
C ASP A 414 -70.82 25.38 -13.65
N PRO A 415 -71.19 24.10 -13.48
CA PRO A 415 -70.80 23.33 -12.31
C PRO A 415 -69.29 23.08 -12.32
N PHE A 416 -68.62 23.42 -11.22
CA PHE A 416 -67.18 23.21 -11.07
C PHE A 416 -66.86 22.62 -9.69
N LEU A 417 -65.84 21.77 -9.63
CA LEU A 417 -65.17 21.36 -8.40
C LEU A 417 -63.67 21.45 -8.66
N THR A 418 -63.01 22.33 -7.91
CA THR A 418 -61.59 22.63 -8.08
C THR A 418 -60.88 22.61 -6.75
N ILE A 419 -59.66 22.07 -6.77
CA ILE A 419 -58.69 22.10 -5.69
C ILE A 419 -57.45 22.80 -6.26
N GLN A 420 -56.83 23.64 -5.44
CA GLN A 420 -55.64 24.38 -5.82
C GLN A 420 -54.55 23.42 -6.33
N PRO A 421 -53.82 23.74 -7.42
CA PRO A 421 -52.83 22.82 -7.99
C PRO A 421 -51.78 22.32 -6.98
N ALA A 422 -51.36 23.19 -6.06
CA ALA A 422 -50.43 22.85 -4.97
C ALA A 422 -51.00 21.88 -3.92
N ASP A 423 -52.33 21.75 -3.82
CA ASP A 423 -53.01 20.81 -2.90
C ASP A 423 -53.45 19.52 -3.62
N LYS A 424 -53.13 19.34 -4.91
CA LYS A 424 -53.34 18.07 -5.65
C LYS A 424 -52.21 17.05 -5.45
N THR A 425 -51.06 17.49 -4.97
CA THR A 425 -49.99 16.62 -4.47
C THR A 425 -49.53 17.19 -3.14
N ILE A 426 -49.68 16.41 -2.07
CA ILE A 426 -49.38 16.84 -0.71
C ILE A 426 -48.24 15.96 -0.20
N ASP A 427 -47.04 16.55 -0.09
CA ASP A 427 -45.87 15.91 0.50
C ASP A 427 -45.81 16.22 2.00
N LEU A 428 -45.78 15.18 2.84
CA LEU A 428 -45.78 15.27 4.29
C LEU A 428 -44.53 14.62 4.87
N ALA A 429 -44.01 15.19 5.96
CA ALA A 429 -42.89 14.60 6.69
C ALA A 429 -43.28 13.26 7.36
N ALA A 430 -42.29 12.49 7.79
CA ALA A 430 -42.49 11.19 8.45
C ALA A 430 -43.24 11.26 9.80
N VAL A 431 -43.48 12.46 10.35
CA VAL A 431 -44.27 12.65 11.57
C VAL A 431 -45.78 12.54 11.31
N ALA A 432 -46.55 12.20 12.35
CA ALA A 432 -48.01 12.24 12.29
C ALA A 432 -48.49 13.71 12.16
N THR A 433 -49.40 14.00 11.23
CA THR A 433 -49.87 15.37 10.98
C THR A 433 -51.23 15.41 10.28
N THR A 434 -51.89 16.57 10.34
CA THR A 434 -53.12 16.88 9.61
C THR A 434 -52.92 18.12 8.75
N LYS A 435 -53.16 18.01 7.45
CA LYS A 435 -53.18 19.11 6.49
C LYS A 435 -54.64 19.40 6.10
N THR A 436 -55.09 20.63 6.31
CA THR A 436 -56.38 21.11 5.81
C THR A 436 -56.17 21.90 4.53
N ILE A 437 -57.00 21.64 3.52
CA ILE A 437 -57.02 22.31 2.22
C ILE A 437 -58.41 22.88 1.93
N ASN A 438 -58.50 23.85 1.03
CA ASN A 438 -59.77 24.42 0.58
C ASN A 438 -60.34 23.62 -0.60
N VAL A 439 -61.67 23.51 -0.67
CA VAL A 439 -62.39 22.89 -1.80
C VAL A 439 -63.33 23.93 -2.38
N GLU A 440 -62.96 24.46 -3.55
CA GLU A 440 -63.75 25.46 -4.27
C GLU A 440 -64.75 24.75 -5.19
N THR A 441 -66.04 24.92 -4.92
CA THR A 441 -67.10 24.31 -5.73
C THR A 441 -68.43 25.02 -5.54
N ASN A 442 -69.22 25.07 -6.62
CA ASN A 442 -70.65 25.42 -6.57
C ASN A 442 -71.56 24.17 -6.50
N ILE A 443 -70.98 22.97 -6.41
CA ILE A 443 -71.68 21.68 -6.32
C ILE A 443 -71.94 21.35 -4.84
N SER A 444 -73.20 21.17 -4.45
CA SER A 444 -73.59 21.00 -3.05
C SER A 444 -73.43 19.57 -2.50
N ASP A 445 -73.48 18.55 -3.36
CA ASP A 445 -73.55 17.12 -3.01
C ASP A 445 -72.20 16.37 -3.06
N TRP A 446 -71.07 17.10 -3.03
CA TRP A 446 -69.74 16.48 -3.12
C TRP A 446 -69.35 15.58 -1.92
N SER A 447 -68.48 14.59 -2.14
CA SER A 447 -68.02 13.64 -1.11
C SER A 447 -66.52 13.32 -1.24
N VAL A 448 -65.95 12.50 -0.35
CA VAL A 448 -64.54 12.09 -0.37
C VAL A 448 -64.38 10.58 -0.13
N SER A 449 -63.34 9.98 -0.72
CA SER A 449 -62.87 8.62 -0.41
C SER A 449 -61.34 8.53 -0.45
N VAL A 450 -60.76 7.60 0.31
CA VAL A 450 -59.31 7.32 0.34
C VAL A 450 -59.08 5.86 -0.05
N ASP A 451 -58.04 5.58 -0.85
CA ASP A 451 -57.71 4.22 -1.29
C ASP A 451 -57.05 3.35 -0.21
N ASN A 452 -56.25 3.96 0.67
CA ASN A 452 -55.51 3.29 1.73
C ASN A 452 -55.77 3.90 3.12
N ALA A 453 -56.99 3.66 3.63
CA ALA A 453 -57.49 4.19 4.90
C ALA A 453 -56.73 3.72 6.17
N SER A 454 -55.70 2.87 6.04
CA SER A 454 -54.96 2.29 7.18
C SER A 454 -53.99 3.28 7.86
N TRP A 455 -53.49 4.26 7.11
CA TRP A 455 -52.56 5.28 7.61
C TRP A 455 -52.88 6.70 7.15
N CYS A 456 -53.68 6.86 6.08
CA CYS A 456 -54.16 8.15 5.57
C CYS A 456 -55.68 8.22 5.65
N THR A 457 -56.24 9.28 6.21
CA THR A 457 -57.70 9.50 6.35
C THR A 457 -58.07 10.89 5.85
N ALA A 458 -59.29 11.06 5.34
CA ALA A 458 -59.77 12.35 4.82
C ALA A 458 -61.20 12.63 5.28
N VAL A 459 -61.45 13.84 5.78
CA VAL A 459 -62.73 14.27 6.36
C VAL A 459 -63.21 15.55 5.70
N LYS A 460 -64.45 15.53 5.17
CA LYS A 460 -65.13 16.68 4.57
C LYS A 460 -65.54 17.70 5.64
N GLY A 461 -65.15 18.96 5.44
CA GLY A 461 -65.65 20.13 6.17
C GLY A 461 -66.53 21.03 5.31
N THR A 462 -66.93 22.18 5.85
CA THR A 462 -67.62 23.25 5.10
C THR A 462 -66.62 24.02 4.25
N GLY A 463 -66.58 23.73 2.94
CA GLY A 463 -65.65 24.36 1.99
C GLY A 463 -64.18 23.90 2.11
N THR A 464 -63.92 22.86 2.91
CA THR A 464 -62.57 22.39 3.25
C THR A 464 -62.50 20.87 3.29
N LEU A 465 -61.28 20.33 3.17
CA LEU A 465 -60.97 18.92 3.36
C LEU A 465 -59.77 18.80 4.31
N ALA A 466 -59.92 18.02 5.38
CA ALA A 466 -58.84 17.70 6.30
C ALA A 466 -58.28 16.31 5.99
N ILE A 467 -56.98 16.21 5.67
CA ILE A 467 -56.26 14.98 5.39
C ILE A 467 -55.29 14.71 6.56
N THR A 468 -55.42 13.56 7.20
CA THR A 468 -54.64 13.18 8.39
C THR A 468 -53.86 11.91 8.13
N VAL A 469 -52.55 11.94 8.43
CA VAL A 469 -51.63 10.81 8.30
C VAL A 469 -51.04 10.41 9.65
N THR A 470 -50.88 9.10 9.87
CA THR A 470 -50.13 8.58 11.01
C THR A 470 -48.62 8.75 10.80
N LYS A 471 -47.82 8.56 11.86
CA LYS A 471 -46.34 8.56 11.75
C LYS A 471 -45.89 7.47 10.76
N ASN A 472 -44.87 7.78 9.96
CA ASN A 472 -44.17 6.82 9.12
C ASN A 472 -42.83 6.45 9.76
N GLU A 473 -42.62 5.16 10.00
CA GLU A 473 -41.38 4.62 10.60
C GLU A 473 -40.57 3.78 9.59
N GLY A 474 -41.02 3.72 8.34
CA GLY A 474 -40.35 2.98 7.26
C GLY A 474 -40.05 3.85 6.04
N ALA A 475 -39.98 3.21 4.87
CA ALA A 475 -39.78 3.86 3.58
C ALA A 475 -40.93 4.83 3.24
N ALA A 476 -40.70 5.72 2.27
CA ALA A 476 -41.70 6.67 1.81
C ALA A 476 -42.94 5.94 1.25
N ARG A 477 -44.14 6.49 1.50
CA ARG A 477 -45.43 5.85 1.20
C ARG A 477 -46.43 6.83 0.61
N THR A 478 -47.34 6.34 -0.23
CA THR A 478 -48.29 7.18 -0.98
C THR A 478 -49.72 6.64 -0.89
N ALA A 479 -50.70 7.54 -0.77
CA ALA A 479 -52.14 7.26 -0.82
C ALA A 479 -52.84 8.25 -1.76
N LYS A 480 -54.02 7.88 -2.29
CA LYS A 480 -54.89 8.76 -3.06
C LYS A 480 -56.14 9.14 -2.28
N VAL A 481 -56.44 10.43 -2.29
CA VAL A 481 -57.70 11.00 -1.76
C VAL A 481 -58.50 11.53 -2.95
N THR A 482 -59.65 10.93 -3.24
CA THR A 482 -60.54 11.36 -4.33
C THR A 482 -61.68 12.22 -3.78
N VAL A 483 -61.76 13.47 -4.23
CA VAL A 483 -62.92 14.34 -3.98
C VAL A 483 -63.89 14.20 -5.15
N LYS A 484 -65.13 13.80 -4.84
CA LYS A 484 -66.14 13.39 -5.83
C LYS A 484 -67.21 14.46 -5.98
N ALA A 485 -67.44 14.90 -7.20
CA ALA A 485 -68.39 15.96 -7.58
C ALA A 485 -69.84 15.44 -7.71
N GLY A 486 -70.30 14.70 -6.69
CA GLY A 486 -71.67 14.21 -6.61
C GLY A 486 -72.05 13.34 -7.82
N SER A 487 -73.09 13.78 -8.55
CA SER A 487 -73.58 13.11 -9.77
C SER A 487 -72.70 13.31 -11.02
N ASN A 488 -71.78 14.29 -11.03
CA ASN A 488 -70.96 14.63 -12.20
C ASN A 488 -69.52 14.11 -12.05
N SER A 489 -69.35 12.81 -12.23
CA SER A 489 -68.06 12.11 -12.05
C SER A 489 -66.90 12.62 -12.92
N SER A 490 -67.19 13.37 -13.99
CA SER A 490 -66.18 14.00 -14.86
C SER A 490 -65.43 15.15 -14.17
N LEU A 491 -65.97 15.70 -13.07
CA LEU A 491 -65.39 16.77 -12.25
C LEU A 491 -64.74 16.25 -10.96
N ASN A 492 -64.55 14.95 -10.81
CA ASN A 492 -63.82 14.39 -9.66
C ASN A 492 -62.35 14.82 -9.70
N VAL A 493 -61.79 15.16 -8.53
CA VAL A 493 -60.38 15.54 -8.39
C VAL A 493 -59.67 14.53 -7.51
N GLU A 494 -58.58 13.94 -8.02
CA GLU A 494 -57.65 13.14 -7.22
C GLU A 494 -56.57 14.03 -6.61
N ILE A 495 -56.26 13.75 -5.34
CA ILE A 495 -55.12 14.28 -4.60
C ILE A 495 -54.18 13.10 -4.33
N THR A 496 -52.89 13.27 -4.63
CA THR A 496 -51.83 12.33 -4.22
C THR A 496 -51.25 12.80 -2.90
N VAL A 497 -51.19 11.93 -1.89
CA VAL A 497 -50.59 12.22 -0.58
C VAL A 497 -49.36 11.36 -0.42
N ASN A 498 -48.18 11.96 -0.47
CA ASN A 498 -46.92 11.28 -0.21
C ASN A 498 -46.48 11.57 1.23
N GLN A 499 -45.92 10.58 1.90
CA GLN A 499 -45.29 10.74 3.20
C GLN A 499 -43.84 10.27 3.13
N ALA A 500 -42.92 11.15 3.55
CA ALA A 500 -41.49 10.90 3.52
C ALA A 500 -41.09 9.68 4.36
N ALA A 501 -39.94 9.09 4.02
CA ALA A 501 -39.28 8.09 4.85
C ALA A 501 -38.77 8.73 6.16
N ALA A 502 -38.54 7.93 7.20
CA ALA A 502 -37.85 8.40 8.39
C ALA A 502 -36.40 8.82 8.05
N THR A 503 -36.03 10.07 8.32
CA THR A 503 -34.70 10.63 8.02
C THR A 503 -33.85 10.75 9.29
N SER A 504 -32.60 10.30 9.23
CA SER A 504 -31.61 10.45 10.30
C SER A 504 -30.62 11.59 9.99
N GLY A 505 -30.74 12.73 10.67
CA GLY A 505 -29.84 13.88 10.54
C GLY A 505 -30.55 15.23 10.80
N THR A 506 -29.91 16.15 11.50
CA THR A 506 -30.54 17.32 12.16
C THR A 506 -30.03 18.70 11.69
N ASP A 507 -30.67 19.75 12.25
CA ASP A 507 -30.65 21.17 11.87
C ASP A 507 -29.36 21.92 12.34
N PRO A 508 -28.92 23.01 11.68
CA PRO A 508 -27.71 23.74 12.07
C PRO A 508 -27.98 24.67 13.27
N GLY A 509 -27.91 24.09 14.47
CA GLY A 509 -28.07 24.79 15.74
C GLY A 509 -27.98 23.90 16.99
N GLU A 510 -27.94 22.57 16.83
CA GLU A 510 -27.76 21.64 17.94
C GLU A 510 -26.32 21.65 18.46
N THR A 511 -26.16 21.76 19.79
CA THR A 511 -24.90 21.43 20.46
C THR A 511 -24.63 19.95 20.30
N ILE A 512 -23.43 19.59 19.86
CA ILE A 512 -23.02 18.18 19.76
C ILE A 512 -22.85 17.66 21.18
N ASN A 513 -23.65 16.65 21.54
CA ASN A 513 -23.70 16.08 22.88
C ASN A 513 -23.28 14.61 22.82
N THR A 514 -22.13 14.27 23.40
CA THR A 514 -21.67 12.89 23.54
C THR A 514 -21.89 12.40 24.97
N ASN A 515 -22.67 11.33 25.11
CA ASN A 515 -22.91 10.70 26.41
C ASN A 515 -21.75 9.78 26.80
N PHE A 516 -21.33 9.86 28.05
CA PHE A 516 -20.31 9.00 28.65
C PHE A 516 -20.89 8.26 29.86
N SER A 517 -20.48 7.00 30.04
CA SER A 517 -20.69 6.22 31.26
C SER A 517 -19.38 5.52 31.63
N ILE A 518 -18.71 6.01 32.67
CA ILE A 518 -17.36 5.60 33.07
C ILE A 518 -17.37 5.16 34.53
N SER A 519 -17.37 3.85 34.74
CA SER A 519 -17.24 3.27 36.09
C SER A 519 -15.81 3.40 36.61
N GLY A 520 -15.67 3.76 37.89
CA GLY A 520 -14.40 4.05 38.58
C GLY A 520 -13.99 5.53 38.60
N TYR A 521 -14.65 6.40 37.82
CA TYR A 521 -14.44 7.86 37.79
C TYR A 521 -15.66 8.66 38.29
N GLU A 522 -16.52 8.05 39.11
CA GLU A 522 -17.73 8.67 39.65
C GLU A 522 -17.43 10.02 40.35
N GLY A 523 -18.21 11.06 40.02
CA GLY A 523 -18.04 12.40 40.56
C GLY A 523 -16.79 13.17 40.11
N GLN A 524 -15.97 12.63 39.21
CA GLN A 524 -14.76 13.30 38.72
C GLN A 524 -15.04 14.24 37.55
N THR A 525 -14.17 15.23 37.36
CA THR A 525 -14.09 16.01 36.12
C THR A 525 -12.84 15.61 35.35
N LEU A 526 -13.02 15.34 34.07
CA LEU A 526 -12.03 14.80 33.15
C LEU A 526 -11.69 15.85 32.07
N GLU A 527 -10.41 16.03 31.82
CA GLU A 527 -9.90 16.76 30.66
C GLU A 527 -10.17 15.92 29.40
N VAL A 528 -10.72 16.53 28.35
CA VAL A 528 -10.99 15.88 27.06
C VAL A 528 -10.16 16.52 25.97
N ALA A 529 -9.36 15.72 25.26
CA ALA A 529 -8.63 16.16 24.08
C ALA A 529 -9.33 15.68 22.80
N PHE A 530 -9.23 16.46 21.73
CA PHE A 530 -9.74 16.13 20.40
C PHE A 530 -8.58 15.96 19.41
N VAL A 531 -8.84 15.31 18.28
CA VAL A 531 -7.93 15.30 17.13
C VAL A 531 -7.97 16.68 16.45
N ASP A 532 -6.81 17.20 16.06
CA ASP A 532 -6.59 18.47 15.34
C ASP A 532 -7.24 19.75 15.92
N ASN A 533 -7.67 19.71 17.19
CA ASN A 533 -8.16 20.87 17.92
C ASN A 533 -7.44 21.00 19.26
N ASN A 534 -6.74 22.13 19.43
CA ASN A 534 -5.95 22.46 20.62
C ASN A 534 -6.78 23.02 21.79
N THR A 535 -8.11 23.12 21.65
CA THR A 535 -9.01 23.56 22.73
C THR A 535 -9.51 22.34 23.51
N PRO A 536 -9.03 22.07 24.73
CA PRO A 536 -9.49 20.93 25.51
C PRO A 536 -10.95 21.13 25.96
N GLY A 537 -11.74 20.07 25.86
CA GLY A 537 -13.06 19.96 26.48
C GLY A 537 -12.97 19.57 27.96
N SER A 538 -14.11 19.66 28.64
CA SER A 538 -14.27 19.25 30.05
C SER A 538 -15.51 18.38 30.18
N LEU A 539 -15.34 17.18 30.75
CA LEU A 539 -16.41 16.23 31.01
C LEU A 539 -16.54 16.02 32.52
N THR A 540 -17.65 16.44 33.11
CA THR A 540 -17.95 16.16 34.53
C THR A 540 -18.91 14.97 34.61
N LEU A 541 -18.55 13.99 35.45
CA LEU A 541 -19.36 12.80 35.70
C LEU A 541 -20.16 12.95 37.00
N ASP A 542 -21.35 12.36 37.02
CA ASP A 542 -22.22 12.28 38.19
C ASP A 542 -21.77 11.17 39.17
N ALA A 543 -22.50 11.03 40.28
CA ALA A 543 -22.24 10.01 41.30
C ALA A 543 -22.50 8.55 40.84
N SER A 544 -23.00 8.36 39.62
CA SER A 544 -23.19 7.06 38.96
C SER A 544 -22.20 6.86 37.79
N GLY A 545 -21.25 7.78 37.58
CA GLY A 545 -20.25 7.72 36.52
C GLY A 545 -20.74 8.22 35.16
N ASN A 546 -21.92 8.83 35.06
CA ASN A 546 -22.48 9.30 33.79
C ASN A 546 -22.23 10.79 33.58
N GLY A 547 -22.00 11.21 32.34
CA GLY A 547 -21.84 12.62 32.00
C GLY A 547 -22.12 12.90 30.54
N VAL A 548 -22.27 14.18 30.20
CA VAL A 548 -22.46 14.64 28.82
C VAL A 548 -21.35 15.62 28.48
N LEU A 549 -20.58 15.29 27.44
CA LEU A 549 -19.67 16.22 26.79
C LEU A 549 -20.48 17.04 25.79
N ALA A 550 -20.77 18.29 26.15
CA ALA A 550 -21.46 19.25 25.28
C ALA A 550 -20.44 20.19 24.65
N THR A 551 -20.34 20.18 23.31
CA THR A 551 -19.38 20.98 22.56
C THR A 551 -20.04 22.05 21.68
N THR A 552 -19.27 23.09 21.38
CA THR A 552 -19.74 24.33 20.72
C THR A 552 -19.18 24.52 19.30
N HIS A 553 -18.35 23.60 18.80
CA HIS A 553 -17.85 23.64 17.43
C HIS A 553 -18.90 23.10 16.44
N THR A 554 -18.91 23.68 15.23
CA THR A 554 -19.97 23.46 14.23
C THR A 554 -19.90 22.14 13.46
N GLN A 555 -18.94 21.27 13.79
CA GLN A 555 -18.73 19.96 13.16
C GLN A 555 -18.30 18.95 14.23
N ALA A 556 -18.67 17.69 14.07
CA ALA A 556 -18.28 16.62 15.00
C ALA A 556 -16.80 16.26 14.85
N LEU A 557 -16.08 16.26 15.96
CA LEU A 557 -14.66 15.92 16.05
C LEU A 557 -14.47 14.46 16.51
N THR A 558 -13.25 13.95 16.33
CA THR A 558 -12.80 12.71 16.97
C THR A 558 -12.27 13.03 18.37
N ILE A 559 -12.86 12.42 19.39
CA ILE A 559 -12.40 12.48 20.78
C ILE A 559 -11.12 11.65 20.87
N LYS A 560 -10.01 12.32 21.17
CA LYS A 560 -8.67 11.73 21.21
C LYS A 560 -8.46 10.95 22.49
N SER A 561 -8.65 11.61 23.63
CA SER A 561 -8.44 11.01 24.95
C SER A 561 -9.21 11.73 26.04
N ILE A 562 -9.52 11.01 27.11
CA ILE A 562 -9.94 11.58 28.39
C ILE A 562 -8.83 11.44 29.44
N LYS A 563 -8.79 12.32 30.44
CA LYS A 563 -7.79 12.25 31.50
C LYS A 563 -8.32 12.75 32.84
N ALA A 564 -8.20 11.90 33.86
CA ALA A 564 -8.49 12.25 35.25
C ALA A 564 -7.31 13.01 35.89
N THR A 565 -7.59 13.78 36.94
CA THR A 565 -6.53 14.44 37.73
C THR A 565 -5.59 13.40 38.34
N GLY A 566 -4.29 13.51 38.06
CA GLY A 566 -3.27 12.55 38.50
C GLY A 566 -3.17 11.27 37.65
N GLY A 567 -4.11 11.04 36.72
CA GLY A 567 -4.10 9.89 35.82
C GLY A 567 -3.34 10.13 34.51
N SER A 568 -3.03 9.03 33.81
CA SER A 568 -2.61 9.05 32.41
C SER A 568 -3.79 9.30 31.48
N ALA A 569 -3.51 9.74 30.25
CA ALA A 569 -4.53 9.86 29.21
C ALA A 569 -5.04 8.47 28.78
N ILE A 570 -6.37 8.33 28.70
CA ILE A 570 -7.07 7.15 28.21
C ILE A 570 -7.55 7.45 26.78
N TRP A 571 -7.06 6.68 25.80
CA TRP A 571 -7.38 6.85 24.38
C TRP A 571 -8.81 6.45 24.07
N ILE A 572 -9.56 7.35 23.41
CA ILE A 572 -10.98 7.12 23.11
C ILE A 572 -11.17 6.66 21.66
N GLY A 573 -10.71 7.45 20.67
CA GLY A 573 -10.76 7.03 19.27
C GLY A 573 -12.17 6.94 18.70
N ARG A 574 -13.07 7.86 19.11
CA ARG A 574 -14.49 7.86 18.72
C ARG A 574 -14.89 9.24 18.22
N LYS A 575 -15.71 9.32 17.18
CA LYS A 575 -16.37 10.59 16.83
C LYS A 575 -17.45 10.90 17.86
N GLU A 576 -17.65 12.18 18.16
CA GLU A 576 -18.68 12.62 19.12
C GLU A 576 -20.10 12.15 18.77
N THR A 577 -20.38 11.98 17.48
CA THR A 577 -21.67 11.50 16.95
C THR A 577 -21.79 9.97 16.90
N SER A 578 -20.75 9.21 17.28
CA SER A 578 -20.75 7.75 17.26
C SER A 578 -21.55 7.10 18.42
N GLY A 579 -22.43 7.84 19.09
CA GLY A 579 -23.24 7.34 20.21
C GLY A 579 -22.51 7.37 21.56
N GLU A 580 -23.04 6.61 22.52
CA GLU A 580 -22.54 6.58 23.90
C GLU A 580 -21.12 5.96 23.99
N ILE A 581 -20.30 6.47 24.90
CA ILE A 581 -18.95 5.99 25.19
C ILE A 581 -18.93 5.37 26.59
N LYS A 582 -18.63 4.07 26.66
CA LYS A 582 -18.66 3.27 27.90
C LYS A 582 -17.26 2.81 28.25
N LEU A 583 -16.89 2.94 29.52
CA LEU A 583 -15.60 2.49 30.05
C LEU A 583 -15.71 1.95 31.47
N ALA A 584 -14.76 1.10 31.85
CA ALA A 584 -14.48 0.73 33.22
C ALA A 584 -13.01 1.02 33.53
N VAL A 585 -12.74 1.64 34.68
CA VAL A 585 -11.40 2.05 35.10
C VAL A 585 -11.19 1.66 36.56
N ASN A 586 -9.99 1.21 36.93
CA ASN A 586 -9.67 0.89 38.32
C ASN A 586 -9.06 2.11 39.07
N SER A 587 -8.83 1.96 40.38
CA SER A 587 -8.24 3.01 41.24
C SER A 587 -6.81 3.43 40.87
N SER A 588 -6.17 2.73 39.93
CA SER A 588 -4.85 3.07 39.37
C SER A 588 -4.96 3.72 37.98
N HIS A 589 -6.15 4.20 37.58
CA HIS A 589 -6.45 4.81 36.29
C HIS A 589 -6.28 3.86 35.07
N ALA A 590 -6.22 2.54 35.28
CA ALA A 590 -6.08 1.56 34.20
C ALA A 590 -7.46 1.05 33.72
N VAL A 591 -7.67 1.07 32.40
CA VAL A 591 -8.90 0.55 31.77
C VAL A 591 -9.05 -0.94 32.02
N GLN A 592 -10.29 -1.36 32.32
CA GLN A 592 -10.70 -2.72 32.60
C GLN A 592 -11.65 -3.22 31.50
N TRP A 593 -11.64 -4.52 31.25
CA TRP A 593 -12.60 -5.14 30.33
C TRP A 593 -14.03 -5.02 30.86
N ARG A 594 -14.92 -4.43 30.05
CA ARG A 594 -16.37 -4.58 30.20
C ARG A 594 -16.82 -5.89 29.56
N THR A 595 -17.89 -6.48 30.09
CA THR A 595 -18.58 -7.63 29.49
C THR A 595 -20.02 -7.30 29.12
N LYS A 596 -20.57 -8.02 28.15
CA LYS A 596 -21.94 -7.85 27.67
C LYS A 596 -22.96 -8.12 28.79
N THR A 597 -23.99 -7.30 28.89
CA THR A 597 -24.98 -7.41 29.98
C THR A 597 -25.72 -8.75 29.89
N GLY A 598 -25.56 -9.60 30.92
CA GLY A 598 -26.12 -10.96 30.92
C GLY A 598 -25.22 -12.02 30.28
N ASP A 599 -24.08 -11.64 29.70
CA ASP A 599 -23.11 -12.55 29.10
C ASP A 599 -21.67 -12.17 29.47
N ALA A 600 -21.14 -12.85 30.50
CA ALA A 600 -19.77 -12.68 30.97
C ALA A 600 -18.70 -13.38 30.07
N ALA A 601 -19.12 -14.10 29.03
CA ALA A 601 -18.20 -14.73 28.07
C ALA A 601 -17.84 -13.78 26.90
N THR A 602 -18.58 -12.69 26.72
CA THR A 602 -18.33 -11.67 25.69
C THR A 602 -17.78 -10.40 26.32
N ALA A 603 -16.52 -10.08 26.02
CA ALA A 603 -15.89 -8.81 26.35
C ALA A 603 -16.18 -7.77 25.25
N LEU A 604 -16.30 -6.49 25.64
CA LEU A 604 -16.72 -5.42 24.74
C LEU A 604 -15.57 -4.49 24.36
N ILE A 605 -15.59 -4.00 23.12
CA ILE A 605 -14.64 -3.02 22.57
C ILE A 605 -15.43 -1.84 22.01
N GLY A 606 -15.49 -0.74 22.75
CA GLY A 606 -16.10 0.53 22.34
C GLY A 606 -15.10 1.68 22.23
N THR A 607 -13.83 1.48 22.57
CA THR A 607 -12.79 2.53 22.57
C THR A 607 -11.43 2.01 22.12
N ALA A 608 -10.57 2.93 21.68
CA ALA A 608 -9.17 2.64 21.38
C ALA A 608 -8.44 2.05 22.61
N ALA A 609 -8.71 2.54 23.82
CA ALA A 609 -8.10 1.98 25.04
C ALA A 609 -8.51 0.53 25.34
N GLU A 610 -9.76 0.14 25.08
CA GLU A 610 -10.19 -1.26 25.21
C GLU A 610 -9.55 -2.15 24.14
N LEU A 611 -9.45 -1.69 22.89
CA LEU A 611 -8.74 -2.41 21.82
C LEU A 611 -7.24 -2.60 22.17
N LEU A 612 -6.59 -1.57 22.73
CA LEU A 612 -5.20 -1.58 23.17
C LEU A 612 -4.93 -2.53 24.37
N LEU A 613 -5.95 -3.10 25.01
CA LEU A 613 -5.79 -4.25 25.92
C LEU A 613 -5.46 -5.55 25.17
N LYS A 614 -5.44 -5.57 23.83
CA LYS A 614 -4.93 -6.66 22.99
C LYS A 614 -5.57 -8.01 23.28
N PHE A 615 -6.90 -8.01 23.45
CA PHE A 615 -7.72 -9.22 23.64
C PHE A 615 -7.23 -10.12 24.79
N ASN A 616 -6.68 -9.53 25.87
CA ASN A 616 -6.05 -10.25 27.00
C ASN A 616 -7.01 -10.57 28.17
N ALA A 617 -8.33 -10.51 27.97
CA ALA A 617 -9.31 -10.80 29.01
C ALA A 617 -9.20 -12.24 29.56
N SER A 618 -9.83 -12.46 30.71
CA SER A 618 -9.81 -13.73 31.45
C SER A 618 -10.15 -14.95 30.59
N SER A 619 -9.79 -16.15 31.09
CA SER A 619 -10.09 -17.41 30.42
C SER A 619 -11.58 -17.73 30.29
N THR A 620 -12.45 -17.01 31.02
CA THR A 620 -13.92 -17.13 30.89
C THR A 620 -14.47 -16.39 29.67
N VAL A 621 -13.75 -15.38 29.16
CA VAL A 621 -14.12 -14.67 27.94
C VAL A 621 -13.75 -15.52 26.73
N THR A 622 -14.72 -15.83 25.88
CA THR A 622 -14.54 -16.55 24.61
C THR A 622 -14.67 -15.65 23.39
N THR A 623 -15.33 -14.49 23.53
CA THR A 623 -15.64 -13.56 22.43
C THR A 623 -15.22 -12.14 22.80
N TYR A 624 -14.70 -11.40 21.82
CA TYR A 624 -14.52 -9.95 21.89
C TYR A 624 -15.41 -9.31 20.83
N GLU A 625 -16.38 -8.51 21.25
CA GLU A 625 -17.39 -7.89 20.39
C GLU A 625 -17.15 -6.39 20.30
N PHE A 626 -17.06 -5.86 19.08
CA PHE A 626 -16.99 -4.42 18.86
C PHE A 626 -18.39 -3.80 19.00
N GLU A 627 -18.49 -2.67 19.70
CA GLU A 627 -19.72 -1.87 19.84
C GLU A 627 -19.67 -0.56 19.03
N ALA A 628 -18.54 -0.25 18.41
CA ALA A 628 -18.34 0.97 17.62
C ALA A 628 -17.13 0.89 16.67
N ASP A 629 -17.14 1.78 15.68
CA ASP A 629 -15.96 2.17 14.90
C ASP A 629 -14.89 2.78 15.82
N ILE A 630 -13.64 2.32 15.68
CA ILE A 630 -12.48 2.71 16.52
C ILE A 630 -11.40 3.37 15.66
N ASP A 631 -11.03 4.60 15.97
CA ASP A 631 -9.86 5.28 15.41
C ASP A 631 -8.65 5.12 16.34
N LEU A 632 -7.55 4.55 15.84
CA LEU A 632 -6.32 4.42 16.62
C LEU A 632 -5.48 5.71 16.65
N MET A 633 -5.80 6.73 15.84
CA MET A 633 -5.17 8.07 15.86
C MET A 633 -3.64 7.99 15.79
N ASP A 634 -3.16 7.18 14.85
CA ASP A 634 -1.76 6.82 14.61
C ASP A 634 -1.02 6.19 15.82
N GLN A 635 -1.74 5.73 16.86
CA GLN A 635 -1.13 4.94 17.92
C GLN A 635 -0.60 3.62 17.36
N PRO A 636 0.66 3.25 17.65
CA PRO A 636 1.28 2.06 17.09
C PRO A 636 0.62 0.80 17.64
N TRP A 637 0.17 -0.08 16.74
CA TRP A 637 -0.33 -1.40 17.07
C TRP A 637 0.80 -2.44 17.03
N THR A 638 0.80 -3.34 18.01
CA THR A 638 1.64 -4.55 17.96
C THR A 638 0.71 -5.76 17.90
N PRO A 639 0.84 -6.66 16.91
CA PRO A 639 -0.01 -7.83 16.79
C PRO A 639 0.00 -8.68 18.07
N VAL A 640 -1.11 -9.37 18.35
CA VAL A 640 -1.14 -10.39 19.40
C VAL A 640 -0.26 -11.57 18.99
N THR A 641 0.88 -11.75 19.66
CA THR A 641 1.93 -12.70 19.25
C THR A 641 1.63 -14.16 19.60
N SER A 642 0.82 -14.41 20.62
CA SER A 642 0.34 -15.76 20.97
C SER A 642 -0.72 -16.28 19.99
N THR A 643 -0.77 -17.60 19.80
CA THR A 643 -1.88 -18.25 19.07
C THR A 643 -3.24 -17.86 19.66
N PHE A 644 -4.08 -17.25 18.83
CA PHE A 644 -5.40 -16.78 19.21
C PHE A 644 -6.47 -17.81 18.85
N SER A 645 -7.18 -18.32 19.85
CA SER A 645 -8.18 -19.40 19.72
C SER A 645 -9.59 -18.98 20.15
N LYS A 646 -9.82 -17.67 20.37
CA LYS A 646 -11.10 -17.07 20.75
C LYS A 646 -11.77 -16.46 19.51
N THR A 647 -12.96 -15.88 19.67
CA THR A 647 -13.65 -15.12 18.62
C THR A 647 -13.38 -13.62 18.76
N ILE A 648 -13.06 -12.95 17.66
CA ILE A 648 -13.19 -11.49 17.52
C ILE A 648 -14.35 -11.24 16.56
N ASP A 649 -15.40 -10.58 17.04
CA ASP A 649 -16.57 -10.19 16.25
C ASP A 649 -16.56 -8.67 16.09
N GLY A 650 -16.37 -8.21 14.86
CA GLY A 650 -16.35 -6.80 14.53
C GLY A 650 -17.73 -6.16 14.43
N GLN A 651 -18.83 -6.94 14.34
CA GLN A 651 -20.19 -6.41 14.19
C GLN A 651 -20.33 -5.35 13.06
N HIS A 652 -19.55 -5.51 11.99
CA HIS A 652 -19.39 -4.59 10.85
C HIS A 652 -18.78 -3.21 11.18
N HIS A 653 -18.19 -3.06 12.38
CA HIS A 653 -17.41 -1.89 12.75
C HIS A 653 -16.02 -1.86 12.13
N LYS A 654 -15.48 -0.64 12.08
CA LYS A 654 -14.21 -0.32 11.43
C LYS A 654 -13.11 0.04 12.41
N ILE A 655 -11.88 -0.36 12.08
CA ILE A 655 -10.64 0.15 12.68
C ILE A 655 -10.02 1.15 11.70
N TYR A 656 -9.79 2.38 12.14
CA TYR A 656 -9.06 3.40 11.37
C TYR A 656 -7.64 3.58 11.93
N ASN A 657 -6.72 3.92 11.04
CA ASN A 657 -5.33 4.27 11.32
C ASN A 657 -4.56 3.15 12.03
N LEU A 658 -4.76 1.91 11.57
CA LEU A 658 -4.03 0.73 12.06
C LEU A 658 -2.58 0.74 11.58
N ASN A 659 -1.69 1.29 12.40
CA ASN A 659 -0.27 1.42 12.06
C ASN A 659 0.56 0.32 12.74
N VAL A 660 1.19 -0.56 11.97
CA VAL A 660 2.04 -1.66 12.45
C VAL A 660 3.41 -1.55 11.79
N ASP A 661 4.46 -1.23 12.57
CA ASP A 661 5.85 -1.41 12.13
C ASP A 661 6.46 -2.60 12.88
N PHE A 662 6.81 -3.64 12.14
CA PHE A 662 7.55 -4.78 12.70
C PHE A 662 9.03 -4.48 12.89
N GLY A 663 9.54 -3.36 12.35
CA GLY A 663 10.96 -3.02 12.37
C GLY A 663 11.84 -4.14 11.81
N ASP A 664 13.01 -4.30 12.40
CA ASP A 664 14.04 -5.30 12.03
C ASP A 664 13.81 -6.68 12.70
N LEU A 665 12.56 -7.07 13.00
CA LEU A 665 12.27 -8.38 13.58
C LEU A 665 12.73 -9.52 12.66
N THR A 666 13.22 -10.60 13.27
CA THR A 666 13.74 -11.78 12.55
C THR A 666 12.64 -12.65 11.95
N THR A 667 11.51 -12.78 12.63
CA THR A 667 10.32 -13.51 12.17
C THR A 667 9.05 -12.67 12.36
N PRO A 668 8.87 -11.57 11.59
CA PRO A 668 7.68 -10.74 11.68
C PRO A 668 6.45 -11.53 11.22
N GLN A 669 5.42 -11.54 12.05
CA GLN A 669 4.19 -12.25 11.79
C GLN A 669 2.99 -11.52 12.40
N GLY A 670 2.01 -11.15 11.57
CA GLY A 670 0.72 -10.67 12.05
C GLY A 670 0.05 -9.58 11.23
N GLY A 671 -0.83 -8.88 11.94
CA GLY A 671 -1.69 -7.76 11.55
C GLY A 671 -2.40 -7.31 12.82
N ILE A 672 -3.67 -7.70 12.99
CA ILE A 672 -4.31 -7.72 14.32
C ILE A 672 -3.73 -8.85 15.20
N VAL A 673 -3.61 -10.08 14.68
CA VAL A 673 -3.05 -11.24 15.39
C VAL A 673 -1.95 -11.96 14.59
N SER A 674 -1.00 -12.56 15.28
CA SER A 674 0.08 -13.36 14.68
C SER A 674 -0.44 -14.68 14.12
N THR A 675 -1.00 -15.55 14.96
CA THR A 675 -1.53 -16.86 14.54
C THR A 675 -3.00 -16.98 14.98
N LEU A 676 -3.88 -17.39 14.07
CA LEU A 676 -5.29 -17.65 14.36
C LEU A 676 -5.61 -19.15 14.26
N THR A 677 -6.31 -19.66 15.28
CA THR A 677 -7.01 -20.96 15.28
C THR A 677 -8.49 -20.85 15.69
N GLY A 678 -8.92 -19.67 16.16
CA GLY A 678 -10.31 -19.30 16.39
C GLY A 678 -10.90 -18.53 15.19
N THR A 679 -11.82 -17.61 15.46
CA THR A 679 -12.57 -16.89 14.42
C THR A 679 -12.34 -15.38 14.50
N ILE A 680 -12.13 -14.73 13.36
CA ILE A 680 -12.28 -13.28 13.22
C ILE A 680 -13.40 -13.04 12.21
N LYS A 681 -14.44 -12.32 12.59
CA LYS A 681 -15.54 -12.04 11.66
C LYS A 681 -16.05 -10.61 11.70
N ASN A 682 -16.66 -10.18 10.61
CA ASN A 682 -17.37 -8.90 10.44
C ASN A 682 -16.52 -7.68 10.87
N LEU A 683 -15.20 -7.73 10.69
CA LEU A 683 -14.25 -6.70 11.11
C LEU A 683 -13.56 -6.07 9.90
N HIS A 684 -13.52 -4.74 9.87
CA HIS A 684 -13.07 -3.99 8.70
C HIS A 684 -11.94 -3.03 9.06
N ILE A 685 -10.74 -3.19 8.51
CA ILE A 685 -9.69 -2.17 8.59
C ILE A 685 -9.98 -1.14 7.50
N ALA A 686 -10.25 0.10 7.90
CA ALA A 686 -10.65 1.19 7.00
C ALA A 686 -9.49 2.10 6.56
N SER A 687 -8.43 2.19 7.37
CA SER A 687 -7.16 2.86 7.02
C SER A 687 -6.01 2.36 7.90
N GLY A 688 -4.77 2.56 7.47
CA GLY A 688 -3.56 2.19 8.21
C GLY A 688 -2.38 1.84 7.31
N GLU A 689 -1.24 1.55 7.93
CA GLU A 689 0.01 1.18 7.27
C GLU A 689 0.67 0.01 8.01
N ILE A 690 0.94 -1.09 7.31
CA ILE A 690 1.58 -2.30 7.87
C ILE A 690 2.93 -2.51 7.17
N THR A 691 4.03 -2.40 7.92
CA THR A 691 5.40 -2.41 7.39
C THR A 691 6.24 -3.55 7.96
N MET A 692 6.81 -4.39 7.09
CA MET A 692 7.64 -5.55 7.43
C MET A 692 9.04 -5.48 6.81
N LYS A 693 10.06 -5.16 7.62
CA LYS A 693 11.46 -5.00 7.18
C LYS A 693 12.35 -6.13 7.73
N SER A 694 12.13 -7.36 7.28
CA SER A 694 13.00 -8.48 7.70
C SER A 694 14.28 -8.54 6.87
N ARG A 695 15.42 -8.75 7.55
CA ARG A 695 16.77 -8.78 6.97
C ARG A 695 17.18 -10.15 6.40
N THR A 696 16.32 -11.15 6.49
CA THR A 696 16.60 -12.53 6.07
C THR A 696 15.44 -13.11 5.25
N GLU A 697 15.76 -13.93 4.24
CA GLU A 697 14.80 -14.69 3.42
C GLU A 697 14.15 -15.86 4.20
N ALA A 698 13.75 -15.63 5.44
CA ALA A 698 13.15 -16.64 6.29
C ALA A 698 11.75 -17.03 5.76
N SER A 699 11.56 -18.33 5.54
CA SER A 699 10.30 -18.91 5.04
C SER A 699 9.15 -18.91 6.05
N SER A 700 9.22 -18.07 7.08
CA SER A 700 8.30 -17.98 8.22
C SER A 700 7.86 -16.54 8.53
N ASN A 701 8.07 -15.62 7.60
CA ASN A 701 7.64 -14.23 7.71
C ASN A 701 6.24 -14.11 7.07
N TYR A 702 5.19 -13.80 7.85
CA TYR A 702 3.80 -13.82 7.36
C TYR A 702 3.04 -12.53 7.70
N GLY A 703 2.76 -11.72 6.68
CA GLY A 703 2.09 -10.43 6.82
C GLY A 703 0.63 -10.48 6.35
N GLY A 704 -0.29 -10.12 7.22
CA GLY A 704 -1.71 -9.97 6.88
C GLY A 704 -2.28 -8.66 7.39
N GLY A 705 -3.32 -8.12 6.76
CA GLY A 705 -4.11 -7.04 7.36
C GLY A 705 -4.64 -7.45 8.73
N LEU A 706 -5.22 -8.66 8.82
CA LEU A 706 -5.83 -9.19 10.04
C LEU A 706 -4.95 -10.27 10.71
N VAL A 707 -4.43 -11.23 9.94
CA VAL A 707 -3.81 -12.46 10.48
C VAL A 707 -2.48 -12.78 9.80
N GLY A 708 -1.42 -13.02 10.56
CA GLY A 708 -0.16 -13.52 9.97
C GLY A 708 -0.31 -14.93 9.40
N TYR A 709 -0.67 -15.89 10.25
CA TYR A 709 -0.84 -17.31 9.90
C TYR A 709 -2.21 -17.84 10.33
N LEU A 710 -2.98 -18.35 9.37
CA LEU A 710 -4.24 -19.04 9.61
C LEU A 710 -4.02 -20.56 9.68
N SER A 711 -4.35 -21.17 10.81
CA SER A 711 -3.98 -22.55 11.11
C SER A 711 -5.08 -23.35 11.81
N GLY A 712 -4.97 -24.68 11.80
CA GLY A 712 -5.97 -25.56 12.40
C GLY A 712 -7.36 -25.35 11.79
N THR A 713 -8.35 -25.05 12.64
CA THR A 713 -9.74 -24.74 12.28
C THR A 713 -10.00 -23.22 12.25
N GLY A 714 -8.97 -22.40 12.02
CA GLY A 714 -9.11 -20.95 12.05
C GLY A 714 -9.96 -20.41 10.88
N GLU A 715 -10.82 -19.44 11.17
CA GLU A 715 -11.77 -18.87 10.20
C GLU A 715 -11.72 -17.33 10.17
N ILE A 716 -11.74 -16.76 8.96
CA ILE A 716 -11.90 -15.32 8.73
C ILE A 716 -13.15 -15.11 7.86
N ILE A 717 -14.16 -14.40 8.35
CA ILE A 717 -15.50 -14.33 7.73
C ILE A 717 -15.99 -12.89 7.62
N GLY A 718 -16.38 -12.42 6.44
CA GLY A 718 -17.03 -11.11 6.32
C GLY A 718 -16.14 -9.90 6.62
N CYS A 719 -14.82 -10.06 6.52
CA CYS A 719 -13.84 -9.06 6.94
C CYS A 719 -13.23 -8.28 5.77
N SER A 720 -12.62 -7.12 6.03
CA SER A 720 -11.88 -6.40 4.98
C SER A 720 -10.62 -5.69 5.47
N ASN A 721 -9.72 -5.43 4.52
CA ASN A 721 -8.54 -4.62 4.72
C ASN A 721 -8.45 -3.47 3.71
N ALA A 722 -8.29 -2.24 4.21
CA ALA A 722 -7.93 -1.06 3.43
C ALA A 722 -6.62 -0.39 3.92
N ALA A 723 -5.93 -0.96 4.92
CA ALA A 723 -4.57 -0.55 5.24
C ALA A 723 -3.59 -1.01 4.16
N ASN A 724 -2.61 -0.19 3.82
CA ASN A 724 -1.56 -0.59 2.88
C ASN A 724 -0.57 -1.53 3.59
N ILE A 725 0.04 -2.44 2.83
CA ILE A 725 1.00 -3.42 3.36
C ILE A 725 2.30 -3.35 2.55
N THR A 726 3.38 -2.92 3.20
CA THR A 726 4.72 -2.86 2.62
C THR A 726 5.62 -3.94 3.24
N SER A 727 6.23 -4.78 2.41
CA SER A 727 7.22 -5.79 2.83
C SER A 727 8.36 -5.89 1.82
N GLN A 728 9.46 -6.53 2.22
CA GLN A 728 10.58 -6.86 1.33
C GLN A 728 10.75 -8.38 1.10
N VAL A 729 10.20 -9.21 2.00
CA VAL A 729 10.34 -10.68 2.00
C VAL A 729 9.12 -11.36 2.66
N GLY A 730 9.00 -12.67 2.49
CA GLY A 730 7.99 -13.49 3.19
C GLY A 730 6.71 -13.72 2.39
N TYR A 731 5.64 -14.12 3.07
CA TYR A 731 4.31 -14.35 2.51
C TYR A 731 3.36 -13.26 2.97
N ILE A 732 2.81 -12.51 2.02
CA ILE A 732 2.00 -11.32 2.28
C ILE A 732 0.62 -11.54 1.68
N GLY A 733 -0.41 -11.17 2.44
CA GLY A 733 -1.81 -11.20 2.01
C GLY A 733 -2.56 -9.98 2.53
N GLY A 734 -3.47 -9.40 1.74
CA GLY A 734 -4.30 -8.29 2.22
C GLY A 734 -5.14 -8.65 3.44
N ILE A 735 -5.60 -9.90 3.53
CA ILE A 735 -6.35 -10.44 4.68
C ILE A 735 -5.44 -11.26 5.61
N CYS A 736 -4.73 -12.24 5.05
CA CYS A 736 -3.88 -13.15 5.82
C CYS A 736 -2.59 -13.51 5.09
N GLY A 737 -1.43 -13.50 5.76
CA GLY A 737 -0.15 -13.81 5.11
C GLY A 737 -0.07 -15.22 4.53
N TYR A 738 -0.39 -16.23 5.35
CA TYR A 738 -0.23 -17.64 5.01
C TYR A 738 -1.31 -18.54 5.62
N MET A 739 -1.75 -19.56 4.88
CA MET A 739 -2.67 -20.60 5.36
C MET A 739 -2.30 -21.99 4.80
N SER A 740 -2.33 -23.02 5.65
CA SER A 740 -1.79 -24.35 5.31
C SER A 740 -2.53 -25.55 5.93
N ASN A 741 -3.80 -25.39 6.32
CA ASN A 741 -4.61 -26.47 6.90
C ASN A 741 -5.97 -26.59 6.21
N ALA A 742 -6.38 -27.82 5.88
CA ALA A 742 -7.59 -28.09 5.09
C ALA A 742 -8.89 -27.59 5.75
N ASN A 743 -8.88 -27.36 7.07
CA ASN A 743 -10.00 -26.82 7.81
C ASN A 743 -9.95 -25.29 7.99
N ALA A 744 -8.87 -24.63 7.57
CA ALA A 744 -8.75 -23.18 7.58
C ALA A 744 -9.58 -22.55 6.45
N LYS A 745 -10.30 -21.46 6.76
CA LYS A 745 -11.23 -20.81 5.83
C LYS A 745 -11.08 -19.29 5.83
N ILE A 746 -11.14 -18.70 4.65
CA ILE A 746 -11.36 -17.27 4.44
C ILE A 746 -12.61 -17.13 3.56
N THR A 747 -13.66 -16.51 4.09
CA THR A 747 -14.98 -16.47 3.44
C THR A 747 -15.51 -15.04 3.38
N GLY A 748 -16.00 -14.57 2.23
CA GLY A 748 -16.68 -13.29 2.14
C GLY A 748 -15.80 -12.09 2.50
N CYS A 749 -14.50 -12.11 2.15
CA CYS A 749 -13.53 -11.10 2.56
C CYS A 749 -12.98 -10.27 1.40
N ALA A 750 -12.64 -9.00 1.65
CA ALA A 750 -12.18 -8.06 0.61
C ALA A 750 -10.90 -7.30 0.97
N ASN A 751 -9.96 -7.22 0.02
CA ASN A 751 -8.81 -6.30 0.13
C ASN A 751 -8.94 -5.10 -0.81
N TYR A 752 -8.79 -3.91 -0.24
CA TYR A 752 -8.75 -2.62 -0.90
C TYR A 752 -7.38 -1.94 -0.78
N GLY A 753 -6.60 -2.28 0.26
CA GLY A 753 -5.29 -1.69 0.53
C GLY A 753 -4.25 -2.08 -0.51
N ILE A 754 -3.33 -1.16 -0.81
CA ILE A 754 -2.21 -1.42 -1.72
C ILE A 754 -1.20 -2.33 -1.02
N ILE A 755 -0.72 -3.35 -1.73
CA ILE A 755 0.29 -4.28 -1.22
C ILE A 755 1.53 -4.16 -2.10
N ASP A 756 2.67 -3.83 -1.49
CA ASP A 756 3.98 -3.85 -2.13
C ASP A 756 4.91 -4.78 -1.33
N GLY A 757 5.20 -5.95 -1.88
CA GLY A 757 6.14 -6.91 -1.29
C GLY A 757 7.57 -6.84 -1.87
N GLY A 758 7.86 -5.86 -2.73
CA GLY A 758 9.16 -5.75 -3.40
C GLY A 758 9.55 -7.01 -4.19
N ASN A 759 10.86 -7.26 -4.30
CA ASN A 759 11.39 -8.32 -5.17
C ASN A 759 11.45 -9.71 -4.52
N GLY A 760 11.38 -9.82 -3.19
CA GLY A 760 11.63 -11.08 -2.45
C GLY A 760 10.38 -11.74 -1.87
N ALA A 761 9.22 -11.07 -1.85
CA ALA A 761 8.02 -11.61 -1.23
C ALA A 761 7.10 -12.39 -2.20
N ARG A 762 6.31 -13.29 -1.61
CA ARG A 762 5.15 -13.95 -2.21
C ARG A 762 3.92 -13.16 -1.82
N VAL A 763 3.26 -12.52 -2.79
CA VAL A 763 2.31 -11.45 -2.50
C VAL A 763 0.92 -11.75 -3.07
N SER A 764 -0.08 -11.70 -2.19
CA SER A 764 -1.47 -12.07 -2.46
C SER A 764 -2.40 -10.90 -2.12
N GLY A 765 -3.43 -10.63 -2.91
CA GLY A 765 -4.47 -9.69 -2.48
C GLY A 765 -5.33 -10.24 -1.32
N ILE A 766 -5.54 -11.55 -1.21
CA ILE A 766 -6.22 -12.18 -0.06
C ILE A 766 -5.23 -12.87 0.87
N ALA A 767 -4.68 -14.03 0.45
CA ALA A 767 -3.78 -14.83 1.27
C ALA A 767 -2.99 -15.85 0.46
N THR A 768 -1.80 -16.26 0.94
CA THR A 768 -1.08 -17.38 0.31
C THR A 768 -1.63 -18.72 0.81
N ASN A 769 -2.22 -19.50 -0.09
CA ASN A 769 -2.94 -20.73 0.22
C ASN A 769 -2.19 -22.00 -0.20
N ASP A 770 -1.62 -22.72 0.77
CA ASP A 770 -0.92 -24.00 0.53
C ASP A 770 -1.85 -25.23 0.68
N ASN A 771 -2.90 -25.16 1.50
CA ASN A 771 -3.80 -26.31 1.76
C ASN A 771 -5.10 -25.91 2.49
N GLY A 772 -5.85 -24.89 2.07
CA GLY A 772 -7.11 -24.50 2.71
C GLY A 772 -8.12 -23.84 1.76
N ASN A 773 -9.17 -23.22 2.29
CA ASN A 773 -10.33 -22.75 1.51
C ASN A 773 -10.44 -21.22 1.49
N ILE A 774 -10.45 -20.62 0.30
CA ILE A 774 -10.84 -19.23 0.08
C ILE A 774 -12.13 -19.20 -0.73
N THR A 775 -13.19 -18.61 -0.20
CA THR A 775 -14.54 -18.63 -0.81
C THR A 775 -15.13 -17.23 -0.86
N ALA A 776 -15.64 -16.83 -2.02
CA ALA A 776 -16.27 -15.52 -2.24
C ALA A 776 -15.43 -14.36 -1.68
N CYS A 777 -14.16 -14.30 -2.05
CA CYS A 777 -13.25 -13.22 -1.62
C CYS A 777 -12.76 -12.44 -2.83
N TYR A 778 -12.44 -11.15 -2.66
CA TYR A 778 -11.95 -10.35 -3.78
C TYR A 778 -10.87 -9.34 -3.43
N ASN A 779 -10.07 -9.00 -4.43
CA ASN A 779 -9.06 -7.96 -4.34
C ASN A 779 -9.32 -6.82 -5.34
N LYS A 780 -9.30 -5.60 -4.80
CA LYS A 780 -9.35 -4.33 -5.53
C LYS A 780 -8.08 -3.49 -5.32
N GLY A 781 -7.32 -3.74 -4.26
CA GLY A 781 -6.03 -3.10 -4.03
C GLY A 781 -4.98 -3.50 -5.07
N GLN A 782 -4.08 -2.59 -5.43
CA GLN A 782 -2.94 -2.94 -6.29
C GLN A 782 -2.01 -3.93 -5.54
N VAL A 783 -1.54 -4.96 -6.24
CA VAL A 783 -0.61 -5.97 -5.71
C VAL A 783 0.69 -5.95 -6.50
N THR A 784 1.79 -5.58 -5.83
CA THR A 784 3.15 -5.54 -6.37
C THR A 784 4.01 -6.56 -5.64
N GLY A 785 4.76 -7.41 -6.35
CA GLY A 785 5.50 -8.50 -5.71
C GLY A 785 6.65 -9.13 -6.49
N GLY A 786 7.25 -10.14 -5.85
CA GLY A 786 8.49 -10.79 -6.28
C GLY A 786 8.26 -12.15 -6.90
N GLU A 787 8.74 -13.20 -6.23
CA GLU A 787 8.81 -14.60 -6.70
C GLU A 787 7.47 -15.12 -7.24
N TYR A 788 6.38 -14.90 -6.50
CA TYR A 788 5.00 -15.26 -6.85
C TYR A 788 4.06 -14.11 -6.49
N THR A 789 3.17 -13.69 -7.39
CA THR A 789 2.29 -12.52 -7.15
C THR A 789 0.88 -12.74 -7.69
N ALA A 790 -0.17 -12.46 -6.92
CA ALA A 790 -1.55 -12.61 -7.38
C ALA A 790 -2.59 -11.73 -6.69
N GLY A 791 -3.72 -11.54 -7.36
CA GLY A 791 -4.88 -10.87 -6.77
C GLY A 791 -5.59 -11.68 -5.67
N ILE A 792 -5.65 -13.02 -5.76
CA ILE A 792 -6.23 -13.84 -4.67
C ILE A 792 -5.14 -14.57 -3.88
N THR A 793 -4.35 -15.44 -4.52
CA THR A 793 -3.36 -16.29 -3.83
C THR A 793 -2.05 -16.41 -4.60
N ALA A 794 -0.93 -15.94 -4.03
CA ALA A 794 0.38 -15.95 -4.69
C ALA A 794 0.78 -17.36 -5.15
N ARG A 795 0.57 -18.34 -4.27
CA ARG A 795 0.83 -19.76 -4.51
C ARG A 795 -0.44 -20.56 -4.22
N THR A 796 -0.66 -21.62 -4.99
CA THR A 796 -1.72 -22.60 -4.73
C THR A 796 -1.10 -23.98 -4.53
N GLY A 797 -1.18 -24.51 -3.30
CA GLY A 797 -0.63 -25.82 -2.94
C GLY A 797 -1.59 -26.99 -3.18
N GLY A 798 -1.25 -28.17 -2.66
CA GLY A 798 -2.08 -29.38 -2.77
C GLY A 798 -3.13 -29.44 -1.67
N GLY A 799 -4.40 -29.62 -2.04
CA GLY A 799 -5.55 -29.50 -1.14
C GLY A 799 -6.06 -28.06 -0.98
N SER A 800 -5.58 -27.12 -1.81
CA SER A 800 -6.04 -25.73 -1.83
C SER A 800 -7.27 -25.55 -2.71
N PHE A 801 -8.23 -24.77 -2.22
CA PHE A 801 -9.47 -24.46 -2.92
C PHE A 801 -9.73 -22.95 -2.96
N ASN A 802 -10.06 -22.43 -4.14
CA ASN A 802 -10.50 -21.06 -4.34
C ASN A 802 -11.85 -21.08 -5.09
N TYR A 803 -12.89 -20.51 -4.50
CA TYR A 803 -14.26 -20.56 -5.04
C TYR A 803 -14.87 -19.18 -5.14
N ALA A 804 -15.52 -18.87 -6.27
CA ALA A 804 -16.24 -17.61 -6.47
C ALA A 804 -15.41 -16.35 -6.14
N CYS A 805 -14.09 -16.40 -6.30
CA CYS A 805 -13.22 -15.26 -5.97
C CYS A 805 -13.00 -14.36 -7.18
N TYR A 806 -12.72 -13.06 -6.99
CA TYR A 806 -12.41 -12.19 -8.12
C TYR A 806 -11.33 -11.14 -7.87
N ASN A 807 -10.68 -10.69 -8.96
CA ASN A 807 -9.68 -9.62 -8.90
C ASN A 807 -9.97 -8.48 -9.88
N THR A 808 -9.97 -7.26 -9.37
CA THR A 808 -9.95 -6.01 -10.16
C THR A 808 -8.72 -5.15 -9.85
N GLY A 809 -8.02 -5.41 -8.74
CA GLY A 809 -6.80 -4.71 -8.38
C GLY A 809 -5.63 -5.08 -9.28
N LYS A 810 -4.90 -4.09 -9.81
CA LYS A 810 -3.76 -4.31 -10.72
C LYS A 810 -2.71 -5.21 -10.10
N VAL A 811 -2.29 -6.26 -10.81
CA VAL A 811 -1.25 -7.21 -10.37
C VAL A 811 0.02 -6.99 -11.19
N THR A 812 1.14 -6.74 -10.50
CA THR A 812 2.46 -6.55 -11.12
C THR A 812 3.53 -7.33 -10.37
N SER A 813 4.41 -8.01 -11.11
CA SER A 813 5.54 -8.75 -10.52
C SER A 813 6.86 -8.33 -11.17
N SER A 814 7.94 -8.33 -10.39
CA SER A 814 9.31 -8.20 -10.91
C SER A 814 9.82 -9.46 -11.61
N HIS A 815 9.11 -10.59 -11.48
CA HIS A 815 9.41 -11.86 -12.14
C HIS A 815 8.35 -12.18 -13.20
N ASN A 816 8.77 -12.20 -14.47
CA ASN A 816 7.88 -12.22 -15.63
C ASN A 816 7.09 -13.53 -15.85
N SER A 817 7.26 -14.57 -15.03
CA SER A 817 6.74 -15.91 -15.30
C SER A 817 5.83 -16.52 -14.23
N ASN A 818 5.59 -15.87 -13.07
CA ASN A 818 4.80 -16.50 -11.98
C ASN A 818 3.80 -15.53 -11.32
N TYR A 819 3.00 -14.85 -12.13
CA TYR A 819 1.92 -13.99 -11.64
C TYR A 819 0.59 -14.28 -12.34
N GLY A 820 -0.52 -13.82 -11.76
CA GLY A 820 -1.86 -14.01 -12.31
C GLY A 820 -2.94 -13.31 -11.50
N ALA A 821 -4.08 -13.00 -12.12
CA ALA A 821 -5.16 -12.26 -11.45
C ALA A 821 -5.74 -13.02 -10.25
N ILE A 822 -5.92 -14.34 -10.37
CA ILE A 822 -6.39 -15.21 -9.29
C ILE A 822 -5.21 -15.85 -8.57
N SER A 823 -4.32 -16.53 -9.29
CA SER A 823 -3.20 -17.25 -8.69
C SER A 823 -1.89 -17.07 -9.44
N GLY A 824 -0.80 -16.88 -8.71
CA GLY A 824 0.53 -16.59 -9.27
C GLY A 824 1.23 -17.85 -9.75
N ARG A 825 1.22 -18.90 -8.92
CA ARG A 825 1.78 -20.22 -9.27
C ARG A 825 1.04 -21.37 -8.57
N SER A 826 0.58 -22.35 -9.33
CA SER A 826 0.13 -23.63 -8.79
C SER A 826 1.31 -24.60 -8.65
N THR A 827 1.56 -25.15 -7.46
CA THR A 827 2.68 -26.10 -7.21
C THR A 827 2.23 -27.54 -7.00
N SER A 828 1.02 -27.90 -7.46
CA SER A 828 0.51 -29.28 -7.45
C SER A 828 -0.53 -29.49 -8.56
N SER A 829 -0.92 -30.75 -8.81
CA SER A 829 -2.08 -31.10 -9.64
C SER A 829 -3.38 -31.30 -8.86
N HIS A 830 -3.39 -31.03 -7.55
CA HIS A 830 -4.49 -31.33 -6.63
C HIS A 830 -5.02 -30.05 -5.98
N TYR A 831 -5.53 -29.12 -6.80
CA TYR A 831 -6.18 -27.90 -6.35
C TYR A 831 -7.43 -27.64 -7.19
N THR A 832 -8.33 -26.79 -6.68
CA THR A 832 -9.50 -26.30 -7.44
C THR A 832 -9.52 -24.78 -7.42
N MET A 833 -9.79 -24.17 -8.58
CA MET A 833 -10.16 -22.75 -8.68
C MET A 833 -11.44 -22.70 -9.50
N ASP A 834 -12.61 -22.53 -8.88
CA ASP A 834 -13.89 -22.64 -9.58
C ASP A 834 -14.73 -21.37 -9.49
N ASN A 835 -15.41 -21.06 -10.60
CA ASN A 835 -16.16 -19.83 -10.87
C ASN A 835 -15.44 -18.54 -10.42
N CYS A 836 -14.13 -18.43 -10.67
CA CYS A 836 -13.35 -17.26 -10.31
C CYS A 836 -13.24 -16.26 -11.48
N TYR A 837 -13.24 -14.95 -11.20
CA TYR A 837 -13.35 -13.90 -12.23
C TYR A 837 -12.26 -12.84 -12.15
N TYR A 838 -11.89 -12.21 -13.27
CA TYR A 838 -10.94 -11.10 -13.23
C TYR A 838 -11.15 -10.04 -14.31
N ASP A 839 -10.74 -8.82 -14.00
CA ASP A 839 -10.66 -7.72 -14.96
C ASP A 839 -9.38 -7.86 -15.81
N THR A 840 -9.49 -7.75 -17.13
CA THR A 840 -8.34 -7.84 -18.05
C THR A 840 -7.41 -6.62 -17.95
N GLU A 841 -7.89 -5.48 -17.44
CA GLU A 841 -7.02 -4.34 -17.09
C GLU A 841 -6.19 -4.63 -15.82
N SER A 842 -6.63 -5.57 -14.97
CA SER A 842 -5.93 -5.91 -13.73
C SER A 842 -4.71 -6.81 -13.97
N CYS A 843 -4.78 -7.71 -14.95
CA CYS A 843 -3.71 -8.64 -15.33
C CYS A 843 -4.03 -9.30 -16.68
N SER A 844 -3.00 -9.58 -17.49
CA SER A 844 -3.14 -10.24 -18.80
C SER A 844 -3.54 -11.72 -18.76
N GLY A 845 -3.70 -12.31 -17.56
CA GLY A 845 -4.11 -13.70 -17.38
C GLY A 845 -4.48 -14.03 -15.94
N GLY A 846 -5.40 -14.99 -15.77
CA GLY A 846 -5.93 -15.38 -14.47
C GLY A 846 -5.00 -16.28 -13.62
N LEU A 847 -4.15 -17.09 -14.27
CA LEU A 847 -3.30 -18.10 -13.63
C LEU A 847 -2.10 -18.46 -14.53
N THR A 848 -0.94 -18.73 -13.92
CA THR A 848 0.18 -19.41 -14.58
C THR A 848 0.32 -20.88 -14.11
N VAL A 849 0.51 -21.81 -15.04
CA VAL A 849 0.46 -23.28 -14.82
C VAL A 849 1.74 -23.97 -15.29
N ASP A 850 2.40 -24.72 -14.40
CA ASP A 850 3.65 -25.46 -14.68
C ASP A 850 3.49 -26.93 -15.10
N TYR A 851 2.25 -27.46 -15.14
CA TYR A 851 1.99 -28.91 -15.25
C TYR A 851 1.12 -29.29 -16.45
N THR A 852 1.39 -30.48 -17.00
CA THR A 852 0.76 -31.02 -18.22
C THR A 852 -0.51 -31.86 -17.97
N THR A 853 -0.91 -32.05 -16.71
CA THR A 853 -2.15 -32.74 -16.32
C THR A 853 -3.23 -31.72 -15.98
N THR A 854 -4.38 -31.78 -16.66
CA THR A 854 -5.47 -30.81 -16.55
C THR A 854 -6.08 -30.75 -15.14
N PRO A 855 -5.87 -29.67 -14.37
CA PRO A 855 -6.60 -29.41 -13.14
C PRO A 855 -8.01 -28.92 -13.51
N SER A 856 -9.00 -29.16 -12.66
CA SER A 856 -10.32 -28.54 -12.79
C SER A 856 -10.23 -27.08 -12.32
N TYR A 857 -10.08 -26.16 -13.26
CA TYR A 857 -10.19 -24.72 -13.01
C TYR A 857 -11.17 -24.05 -13.96
N THR A 858 -11.92 -23.08 -13.43
CA THR A 858 -12.87 -22.22 -14.12
C THR A 858 -12.50 -20.78 -13.73
N ILE A 859 -11.64 -20.15 -14.53
CA ILE A 859 -11.25 -18.74 -14.37
C ILE A 859 -11.68 -17.99 -15.62
N ILE A 860 -12.51 -16.97 -15.45
CA ILE A 860 -13.24 -16.28 -16.53
C ILE A 860 -12.89 -14.79 -16.48
N SER A 861 -12.67 -14.12 -17.62
CA SER A 861 -12.55 -12.66 -17.59
C SER A 861 -13.93 -12.01 -17.53
N PHE A 862 -14.08 -10.87 -16.84
CA PHE A 862 -15.34 -10.11 -16.83
C PHE A 862 -15.72 -9.57 -18.23
N SER A 863 -14.78 -9.57 -19.18
CA SER A 863 -15.04 -9.33 -20.60
C SER A 863 -15.66 -10.53 -21.34
N ASP A 864 -15.46 -11.75 -20.86
CA ASP A 864 -16.04 -12.98 -21.45
C ASP A 864 -17.43 -13.28 -20.89
N ALA A 865 -17.58 -13.25 -19.56
CA ALA A 865 -18.86 -13.46 -18.89
C ALA A 865 -18.90 -12.87 -17.48
N TRP A 866 -20.12 -12.74 -16.94
CA TRP A 866 -20.42 -12.33 -15.58
C TRP A 866 -21.02 -13.49 -14.79
N PRO A 867 -20.74 -13.60 -13.48
CA PRO A 867 -21.36 -14.60 -12.61
C PRO A 867 -22.86 -14.38 -12.50
N ARG A 868 -23.59 -15.45 -12.22
CA ARG A 868 -25.04 -15.44 -11.97
C ARG A 868 -25.31 -15.85 -10.54
N SER A 869 -26.40 -15.35 -9.96
CA SER A 869 -26.84 -15.73 -8.61
C SER A 869 -27.29 -17.20 -8.49
N SER A 870 -27.37 -17.93 -9.61
CA SER A 870 -27.52 -19.39 -9.67
C SER A 870 -26.22 -20.18 -9.54
N ASP A 871 -25.07 -19.54 -9.74
CA ASP A 871 -23.79 -20.23 -9.85
C ASP A 871 -23.23 -20.55 -8.46
N THR A 872 -22.45 -21.62 -8.34
CA THR A 872 -21.97 -22.11 -7.04
C THR A 872 -21.15 -21.04 -6.32
N ASN A 873 -21.57 -20.71 -5.09
CA ASN A 873 -21.00 -19.66 -4.23
C ASN A 873 -21.16 -18.21 -4.76
N TRP A 874 -21.97 -17.99 -5.79
CA TRP A 874 -22.35 -16.68 -6.32
C TRP A 874 -23.77 -16.23 -5.91
N GLY A 875 -24.44 -16.95 -5.00
CA GLY A 875 -25.79 -16.64 -4.58
C GLY A 875 -25.93 -15.24 -3.95
N GLU A 876 -27.07 -14.61 -4.20
CA GLU A 876 -27.41 -13.32 -3.59
C GLU A 876 -28.11 -13.51 -2.23
N SER A 877 -27.63 -12.80 -1.21
CA SER A 877 -28.23 -12.74 0.13
C SER A 877 -29.56 -12.00 0.10
N ASN A 878 -30.55 -12.46 0.87
CA ASN A 878 -31.88 -11.83 0.88
C ASN A 878 -31.82 -10.41 1.51
N PRO A 879 -32.14 -9.33 0.77
CA PRO A 879 -32.07 -7.95 1.28
C PRO A 879 -33.10 -7.60 2.37
N THR A 880 -34.02 -8.52 2.71
CA THR A 880 -34.99 -8.33 3.82
C THR A 880 -34.60 -9.01 5.12
N ARG A 881 -33.38 -9.56 5.22
CA ARG A 881 -32.77 -9.94 6.51
C ARG A 881 -31.77 -8.85 6.89
N ASP A 882 -31.69 -8.55 8.19
CA ASP A 882 -30.54 -7.80 8.72
C ASP A 882 -29.24 -8.49 8.26
N ILE A 883 -28.15 -7.72 8.13
CA ILE A 883 -26.84 -8.27 7.79
C ILE A 883 -26.47 -9.27 8.90
N THR A 884 -26.59 -10.57 8.60
CA THR A 884 -26.46 -11.62 9.60
C THR A 884 -25.00 -11.88 9.94
N ASP A 885 -24.71 -12.18 11.20
CA ASP A 885 -23.35 -12.42 11.71
C ASP A 885 -22.58 -13.52 10.96
N GLU A 886 -23.28 -14.35 10.17
CA GLU A 886 -22.77 -15.40 9.29
C GLU A 886 -23.58 -15.35 7.96
N PRO A 887 -22.95 -15.46 6.77
CA PRO A 887 -23.67 -15.56 5.51
C PRO A 887 -24.23 -16.98 5.28
N GLU A 888 -25.42 -17.08 4.67
CA GLU A 888 -25.98 -18.38 4.26
C GLU A 888 -25.04 -19.09 3.26
N THR A 889 -24.76 -20.38 3.47
CA THR A 889 -23.82 -21.16 2.62
C THR A 889 -24.18 -21.03 1.14
N GLY A 890 -23.22 -20.53 0.35
CA GLY A 890 -23.37 -20.30 -1.08
C GLY A 890 -23.96 -18.93 -1.47
N LYS A 891 -24.43 -18.12 -0.50
CA LYS A 891 -25.03 -16.79 -0.71
C LYS A 891 -24.21 -15.67 -0.06
N TYR A 892 -23.04 -15.41 -0.64
CA TYR A 892 -22.05 -14.49 -0.07
C TYR A 892 -22.14 -13.06 -0.64
N TRP A 893 -23.01 -12.82 -1.62
CA TRP A 893 -23.05 -11.59 -2.41
C TRP A 893 -24.33 -10.80 -2.14
N LYS A 894 -24.23 -9.47 -2.08
CA LYS A 894 -25.37 -8.55 -2.14
C LYS A 894 -25.82 -8.32 -3.58
N THR A 895 -24.86 -8.35 -4.52
CA THR A 895 -25.13 -8.40 -5.95
C THR A 895 -23.99 -9.09 -6.69
N VAL A 896 -24.31 -9.86 -7.73
CA VAL A 896 -23.29 -10.49 -8.61
C VAL A 896 -22.68 -9.54 -9.65
N GLY A 897 -23.14 -8.28 -9.71
CA GLY A 897 -22.66 -7.30 -10.69
C GLY A 897 -23.10 -7.60 -12.13
N PHE A 898 -22.81 -6.68 -13.06
CA PHE A 898 -23.13 -6.87 -14.49
C PHE A 898 -22.32 -6.00 -15.47
N SER A 899 -21.42 -5.14 -15.00
CA SER A 899 -20.61 -4.25 -15.85
C SER A 899 -19.33 -3.81 -15.14
N PRO A 900 -18.28 -3.35 -15.85
CA PRO A 900 -17.06 -2.82 -15.20
C PRO A 900 -17.29 -1.63 -14.26
N THR A 901 -18.43 -0.95 -14.36
CA THR A 901 -18.88 0.11 -13.44
C THR A 901 -19.67 -0.41 -12.24
N ASN A 902 -20.07 -1.68 -12.24
CA ASN A 902 -20.84 -2.34 -11.18
C ASN A 902 -20.37 -3.80 -11.03
N TYR A 903 -19.20 -3.95 -10.43
CA TYR A 903 -18.62 -5.23 -9.99
C TYR A 903 -19.45 -5.89 -8.87
N PRO A 904 -19.28 -7.20 -8.63
CA PRO A 904 -19.98 -7.88 -7.54
C PRO A 904 -19.67 -7.25 -6.19
N LYS A 905 -20.61 -7.34 -5.24
CA LYS A 905 -20.44 -6.83 -3.87
C LYS A 905 -20.85 -7.85 -2.83
N LEU A 906 -20.09 -7.95 -1.74
CA LEU A 906 -20.33 -8.87 -0.64
C LEU A 906 -21.59 -8.50 0.16
N TYR A 907 -22.11 -9.46 0.92
CA TYR A 907 -23.34 -9.33 1.70
C TYR A 907 -23.32 -8.17 2.73
N TRP A 908 -22.13 -7.72 3.16
CA TRP A 908 -21.91 -6.67 4.16
C TRP A 908 -21.55 -5.29 3.58
N GLU A 909 -21.33 -5.18 2.26
CA GLU A 909 -21.27 -3.90 1.53
C GLU A 909 -22.68 -3.35 1.26
#